data_AF-A0A8J4TKT3-F1
#
_entry.id   AF-A0A8J4TKT3-F1
#
_cell.length_a   1.000
_cell.length_b   1.000
_cell.length_c   1.000
_cell.angle_alpha   90.00
_cell.angle_beta   90.00
_cell.angle_gamma   90.00
#
_symmetry.space_group_name_H-M   'P 1'
#
loop_
_entity.id
_entity.type
_entity.pdbx_description
1 polymer ?
#
loop_
_entity_poly.entity_id
_entity_poly.type
_entity_poly.pdbx_seq_one_letter_code
_entity_poly.pdbx_strand_id
1 'polypeptide(L)'
;MAEEASGDARPPEHDGLLQQRIEALEQERADYLRVKQQLEMEFNQKRAKFKELYLSKEVELKHQKASLESAQAELSHVQTQLAEAKVEMENIKAVATVSESTKQEAIDQVKQQWQEEVASLQAIMKDTLREYEVQFHQRLEQERAQWAQYHEGAERELAELRRRLSEGQVEENLENEMKKAQEDAEKLRSVVMPMEHEIAALKAKLTSAEERVKELEAAKVKELNHVLEAEKSCRTDLEMYVAVLNTQKSVLQEDAEKLRKELHEVCHMLELERQQHNQLKHTWQRANDQFLESQRLLMRDMQRIESVLSSEQLRQVEEMKRRDQEEDEKERLSQAQEAGEDEYADHTEAAEDSFLGLSIEESHLNHSIHSSIHSLDEDRPGSCDPCRDGLRRVQSTDSLGSSGNALQPQGLNHKAKSASNLDESEFGPLVGAEYSPSVAPSIGSLPFLLTKDQEKAIKAMTPEQEETASLLSSISQRLDATYLPPAGYRLVSDSEWNLLQQELKNAGRKLGRRCDMCSNYEKQLQVIQGQEAETRDQVKKLQAMLRQANDQLERTMSEKQELEDSLKQGHEETNTKVSALMQKVQETESTLSALQQAFSQAKRNTQEQMAVLLKSREQVAEELSRLQRDNESLQGKHRFHLSLQQEENFQMPATTQELQSLVQQYREDIVSVRTASEHLEEKLKAEILFLKEQIQAEQCLKENLEDTLQLEIEGCKEEIASFSSLKTELERVKTEKEQLESSLVEKSRTLDSVQGLRSSLEEQLKDALSSKTALESQVFEEKDKAQRLQTELDVSEQVQRDFVKLSQTLQ
;
A
#
# COMPACT_ATOMS: atom_id res chain seq x y z
N MET A 1 -55.74 126.69 41.06
CA MET A 1 -56.94 127.56 41.05
C MET A 1 -58.05 126.81 41.74
N ALA A 2 -58.62 127.45 42.77
CA ALA A 2 -59.92 127.21 43.41
C ALA A 2 -60.19 125.80 43.98
N GLU A 3 -60.84 125.62 45.12
CA GLU A 3 -61.12 126.41 46.32
C GLU A 3 -61.76 125.40 47.29
N GLU A 4 -61.89 125.81 48.54
CA GLU A 4 -62.42 125.10 49.69
C GLU A 4 -63.79 124.44 49.49
N ALA A 5 -64.04 123.32 50.18
CA ALA A 5 -65.33 123.05 50.80
C ALA A 5 -65.19 122.01 51.93
N SER A 6 -65.38 122.53 53.13
CA SER A 6 -65.71 121.87 54.39
C SER A 6 -66.79 120.79 54.30
N GLY A 7 -66.73 119.80 55.19
CA GLY A 7 -67.93 119.15 55.66
C GLY A 7 -67.80 117.69 56.04
N ASP A 8 -67.81 117.48 57.35
CA ASP A 8 -68.55 116.43 58.06
C ASP A 8 -67.81 115.15 58.49
N ALA A 9 -67.89 114.95 59.80
CA ALA A 9 -67.31 113.85 60.54
C ALA A 9 -68.03 112.54 60.19
N ARG A 10 -67.31 111.58 59.61
CA ARG A 10 -67.77 110.18 59.56
C ARG A 10 -67.42 109.47 60.87
N PRO A 11 -68.34 108.66 61.43
CA PRO A 11 -68.11 107.96 62.68
C PRO A 11 -67.10 106.81 62.49
N PRO A 12 -66.24 106.52 63.50
CA PRO A 12 -65.15 105.54 63.40
C PRO A 12 -65.60 104.08 63.16
N GLU A 13 -66.90 103.80 63.21
CA GLU A 13 -67.48 102.47 62.98
C GLU A 13 -67.62 102.11 61.49
N HIS A 14 -67.73 103.10 60.59
CA HIS A 14 -67.89 102.84 59.15
C HIS A 14 -66.55 102.54 58.45
N ASP A 15 -65.44 103.08 58.97
CA ASP A 15 -64.09 102.77 58.50
C ASP A 15 -63.65 101.37 58.95
N GLY A 16 -64.06 100.92 60.14
CA GLY A 16 -63.75 99.56 60.64
C GLY A 16 -64.44 98.43 59.86
N LEU A 17 -65.69 98.63 59.43
CA LEU A 17 -66.42 97.66 58.59
C LEU A 17 -65.87 97.61 57.15
N LEU A 18 -65.43 98.76 56.61
CA LEU A 18 -64.73 98.81 55.33
C LEU A 18 -63.36 98.14 55.42
N GLN A 19 -62.62 98.35 56.52
CA GLN A 19 -61.33 97.68 56.79
C GLN A 19 -61.49 96.16 56.85
N GLN A 20 -62.48 95.65 57.58
CA GLN A 20 -62.79 94.21 57.64
C GLN A 20 -63.19 93.65 56.27
N ARG A 21 -63.93 94.41 55.46
CA ARG A 21 -64.31 93.98 54.11
C ARG A 21 -63.11 93.96 53.16
N ILE A 22 -62.18 94.91 53.30
CA ILE A 22 -60.92 94.95 52.55
C ILE A 22 -60.04 93.76 52.97
N GLU A 23 -59.86 93.50 54.26
CA GLU A 23 -59.11 92.33 54.75
C GLU A 23 -59.72 91.00 54.26
N ALA A 24 -61.05 90.87 54.29
CA ALA A 24 -61.74 89.69 53.75
C ALA A 24 -61.50 89.52 52.23
N LEU A 25 -61.55 90.61 51.46
CA LEU A 25 -61.27 90.58 50.02
C LEU A 25 -59.78 90.32 49.71
N GLU A 26 -58.87 90.81 50.54
CA GLU A 26 -57.44 90.52 50.45
C GLU A 26 -57.14 89.06 50.75
N GLN A 27 -57.83 88.49 51.74
CA GLN A 27 -57.73 87.08 52.10
C GLN A 27 -58.31 86.19 50.98
N GLU A 28 -59.46 86.55 50.42
CA GLU A 28 -60.07 85.87 49.28
C GLU A 28 -59.19 85.96 48.01
N ARG A 29 -58.55 87.12 47.78
CA ARG A 29 -57.55 87.30 46.71
C ARG A 29 -56.30 86.45 46.95
N ALA A 30 -55.83 86.33 48.19
CA ALA A 30 -54.68 85.51 48.55
C ALA A 30 -54.99 84.01 48.40
N ASP A 31 -56.18 83.58 48.78
CA ASP A 31 -56.66 82.21 48.59
C ASP A 31 -56.82 81.90 47.10
N TYR A 32 -57.39 82.82 46.31
CA TYR A 32 -57.49 82.69 44.85
C TYR A 32 -56.11 82.58 44.18
N LEU A 33 -55.12 83.37 44.63
CA LEU A 33 -53.74 83.28 44.15
C LEU A 33 -53.09 81.94 44.51
N ARG A 34 -53.33 81.41 45.72
CA ARG A 34 -52.86 80.08 46.13
C ARG A 34 -53.46 78.98 45.26
N VAL A 35 -54.78 79.00 45.05
CA VAL A 35 -55.46 78.01 44.19
C VAL A 35 -54.97 78.11 42.75
N LYS A 36 -54.82 79.32 42.21
CA LYS A 36 -54.26 79.54 40.86
C LYS A 36 -52.85 78.96 40.73
N GLN A 37 -51.96 79.23 41.69
CA GLN A 37 -50.60 78.68 41.69
C GLN A 37 -50.61 77.14 41.75
N GLN A 38 -51.50 76.56 42.56
CA GLN A 38 -51.62 75.11 42.66
C GLN A 38 -52.11 74.47 41.35
N LEU A 39 -53.10 75.06 40.69
CA LEU A 39 -53.55 74.63 39.36
C LEU A 39 -52.48 74.79 38.28
N GLU A 40 -51.69 75.87 38.32
CA GLU A 40 -50.55 76.08 37.42
C GLU A 40 -49.46 75.03 37.65
N MET A 41 -49.16 74.69 38.90
CA MET A 41 -48.22 73.61 39.24
C MET A 41 -48.72 72.25 38.75
N GLU A 42 -49.99 71.91 38.99
CA GLU A 42 -50.60 70.67 38.51
C GLU A 42 -50.61 70.58 36.98
N PHE A 43 -50.93 71.68 36.30
CA PHE A 43 -50.90 71.74 34.84
C PHE A 43 -49.48 71.54 34.30
N ASN A 44 -48.48 72.21 34.89
CA ASN A 44 -47.09 72.05 34.50
C ASN A 44 -46.58 70.62 34.77
N GLN A 45 -46.99 70.01 35.88
CA GLN A 45 -46.64 68.61 36.19
C GLN A 45 -47.30 67.63 35.19
N LYS A 46 -48.57 67.83 34.84
CA LYS A 46 -49.26 67.05 33.80
C LYS A 46 -48.58 67.22 32.44
N ARG A 47 -48.22 68.45 32.06
CA ARG A 47 -47.50 68.75 30.81
C ARG A 47 -46.13 68.06 30.76
N ALA A 48 -45.39 68.07 31.87
CA ALA A 48 -44.10 67.39 31.97
C ALA A 48 -44.24 65.88 31.78
N LYS A 49 -45.21 65.25 32.47
CA LYS A 49 -45.51 63.81 32.31
C LYS A 49 -45.92 63.45 30.87
N PHE A 50 -46.76 64.26 30.21
CA PHE A 50 -47.12 64.03 28.80
C PHE A 50 -45.92 64.16 27.86
N LYS A 51 -45.05 65.14 28.09
CA LYS A 51 -43.82 65.32 27.31
C LYS A 51 -42.89 64.11 27.47
N GLU A 52 -42.71 63.62 28.68
CA GLU A 52 -41.91 62.44 28.98
C GLU A 52 -42.48 61.18 28.30
N LEU A 53 -43.80 60.97 28.40
CA LEU A 53 -44.48 59.84 27.74
C LEU A 53 -44.35 59.90 26.21
N TYR A 54 -44.47 61.09 25.63
CA TYR A 54 -44.31 61.29 24.18
C TYR A 54 -42.88 60.99 23.73
N LEU A 55 -41.86 61.47 24.46
CA LEU A 55 -40.46 61.18 24.16
C LEU A 55 -40.15 59.69 24.30
N SER A 56 -40.69 59.03 25.34
CA SER A 56 -40.57 57.58 25.51
C SER A 56 -41.17 56.83 24.33
N LYS A 57 -42.38 57.23 23.88
CA LYS A 57 -43.03 56.62 22.71
C LYS A 57 -42.29 56.90 21.41
N GLU A 58 -41.69 58.08 21.24
CA GLU A 58 -40.88 58.41 20.08
C GLU A 58 -39.61 57.55 20.01
N VAL A 59 -38.98 57.30 21.16
CA VAL A 59 -37.82 56.39 21.26
C VAL A 59 -38.21 54.95 20.97
N GLU A 60 -39.33 54.46 21.53
CA GLU A 60 -39.86 53.13 21.22
C GLU A 60 -40.17 52.97 19.72
N LEU A 61 -40.74 53.98 19.08
CA LEU A 61 -41.05 53.96 17.65
C LEU A 61 -39.78 53.91 16.79
N LYS A 62 -38.73 54.65 17.18
CA LYS A 62 -37.42 54.57 16.53
C LYS A 62 -36.78 53.20 16.69
N HIS A 63 -36.88 52.61 17.88
CA HIS A 63 -36.35 51.27 18.13
C HIS A 63 -37.09 50.20 17.31
N GLN A 64 -38.43 50.26 17.27
CA GLN A 64 -39.25 49.39 16.43
C GLN A 64 -38.93 49.55 14.94
N LYS A 65 -38.73 50.78 14.47
CA LYS A 65 -38.36 51.04 13.08
C LYS A 65 -36.98 50.45 12.74
N ALA A 66 -35.99 50.63 13.61
CA ALA A 66 -34.67 50.04 13.43
C ALA A 66 -34.72 48.50 13.44
N SER A 67 -35.53 47.91 14.33
CA SER A 67 -35.75 46.46 14.37
C SER A 67 -36.43 45.95 13.09
N LEU A 68 -37.41 46.68 12.56
CA LEU A 68 -38.06 46.35 11.28
C LEU A 68 -37.07 46.43 10.12
N GLU A 69 -36.23 47.47 10.07
CA GLU A 69 -35.19 47.64 9.04
C GLU A 69 -34.14 46.52 9.11
N SER A 70 -33.73 46.10 10.31
CA SER A 70 -32.85 44.94 10.51
C SER A 70 -33.49 43.65 10.01
N ALA A 71 -34.74 43.38 10.41
CA ALA A 71 -35.47 42.19 9.97
C ALA A 71 -35.68 42.18 8.44
N GLN A 72 -35.90 43.35 7.82
CA GLN A 72 -36.03 43.50 6.38
C GLN A 72 -34.70 43.19 5.66
N ALA A 73 -33.56 43.60 6.23
CA ALA A 73 -32.23 43.30 5.72
C ALA A 73 -31.87 41.82 5.86
N GLU A 74 -32.25 41.20 6.98
CA GLU A 74 -32.09 39.75 7.18
C GLU A 74 -32.95 38.97 6.17
N LEU A 75 -34.21 39.38 5.95
CA LEU A 75 -35.08 38.75 4.96
C LEU A 75 -34.50 38.83 3.54
N SER A 76 -33.96 39.98 3.14
CA SER A 76 -33.35 40.13 1.80
C SER A 76 -32.07 39.31 1.66
N HIS A 77 -31.28 39.19 2.74
CA HIS A 77 -30.11 38.32 2.76
C HIS A 77 -30.49 36.84 2.62
N VAL A 78 -31.47 36.36 3.38
CA VAL A 78 -31.97 34.97 3.27
C VAL A 78 -32.58 34.70 1.89
N GLN A 79 -33.30 35.67 1.30
CA GLN A 79 -33.81 35.53 -0.06
C GLN A 79 -32.69 35.40 -1.10
N THR A 80 -31.59 36.13 -0.91
CA THR A 80 -30.42 36.05 -1.80
C THR A 80 -29.73 34.69 -1.68
N GLN A 81 -29.49 34.23 -0.45
CA GLN A 81 -28.93 32.89 -0.19
C GLN A 81 -29.81 31.77 -0.76
N LEU A 82 -31.15 31.91 -0.68
CA LEU A 82 -32.07 30.96 -1.27
C LEU A 82 -31.97 30.94 -2.80
N ALA A 83 -31.75 32.08 -3.44
CA ALA A 83 -31.56 32.15 -4.89
C ALA A 83 -30.24 31.50 -5.31
N GLU A 84 -29.17 31.76 -4.58
CA GLU A 84 -27.84 31.15 -4.80
C GLU A 84 -27.90 29.62 -4.63
N ALA A 85 -28.47 29.14 -3.52
CA ALA A 85 -28.63 27.71 -3.27
C ALA A 85 -29.49 27.00 -4.34
N LYS A 86 -30.49 27.69 -4.92
CA LYS A 86 -31.27 27.16 -6.05
C LYS A 86 -30.42 27.00 -7.30
N VAL A 87 -29.58 27.98 -7.63
CA VAL A 87 -28.66 27.89 -8.78
C VAL A 87 -27.65 26.77 -8.57
N GLU A 88 -27.09 26.63 -7.37
CA GLU A 88 -26.18 25.53 -7.03
C GLU A 88 -26.84 24.16 -7.15
N MET A 89 -28.09 24.02 -6.68
CA MET A 89 -28.86 22.79 -6.85
C MET A 89 -29.05 22.43 -8.33
N GLU A 90 -29.40 23.40 -9.18
CA GLU A 90 -29.53 23.16 -10.63
C GLU A 90 -28.20 22.78 -11.28
N ASN A 91 -27.08 23.40 -10.85
CA ASN A 91 -25.74 23.01 -11.31
C ASN A 91 -25.39 21.58 -10.90
N ILE A 92 -25.67 21.20 -9.65
CA ILE A 92 -25.44 19.83 -9.15
C ILE A 92 -26.29 18.83 -9.94
N LYS A 93 -27.55 19.14 -10.23
CA LYS A 93 -28.41 18.28 -11.08
C LYS A 93 -27.83 18.12 -12.49
N ALA A 94 -27.33 19.20 -13.09
CA ALA A 94 -26.70 19.13 -14.41
C ALA A 94 -25.44 18.23 -14.39
N VAL A 95 -24.56 18.41 -13.39
CA VAL A 95 -23.36 17.58 -13.22
C VAL A 95 -23.71 16.12 -12.95
N ALA A 96 -24.70 15.84 -12.11
CA ALA A 96 -25.16 14.48 -11.84
C ALA A 96 -25.72 13.81 -13.11
N THR A 97 -26.47 14.56 -13.93
CA THR A 97 -27.01 14.05 -15.21
C THR A 97 -25.88 13.71 -16.20
N VAL A 98 -24.85 14.55 -16.29
CA VAL A 98 -23.67 14.29 -17.14
C VAL A 98 -22.82 13.14 -16.59
N SER A 99 -22.70 13.00 -15.26
CA SER A 99 -22.00 11.87 -14.64
C SER A 99 -22.74 10.55 -14.90
N GLU A 100 -24.08 10.56 -14.84
CA GLU A 100 -24.88 9.37 -15.14
C GLU A 100 -24.78 9.00 -16.62
N SER A 101 -24.85 9.98 -17.54
CA SER A 101 -24.72 9.71 -18.97
C SER A 101 -23.34 9.17 -19.32
N THR A 102 -22.26 9.71 -18.73
CA THR A 102 -20.89 9.22 -18.97
C THR A 102 -20.66 7.82 -18.41
N LYS A 103 -21.23 7.48 -17.25
CA LYS A 103 -21.23 6.09 -16.74
C LYS A 103 -21.99 5.16 -17.67
N GLN A 104 -23.16 5.57 -18.14
CA GLN A 104 -23.98 4.79 -19.06
C GLN A 104 -23.24 4.55 -20.38
N GLU A 105 -22.61 5.58 -20.95
CA GLU A 105 -21.77 5.48 -22.14
C GLU A 105 -20.57 4.54 -21.94
N ALA A 106 -19.89 4.59 -20.78
CA ALA A 106 -18.78 3.68 -20.48
C ALA A 106 -19.26 2.22 -20.36
N ILE A 107 -20.41 2.00 -19.72
CA ILE A 107 -21.04 0.66 -19.65
C ILE A 107 -21.38 0.16 -21.05
N ASP A 108 -21.95 1.02 -21.89
CA ASP A 108 -22.35 0.64 -23.24
C ASP A 108 -21.14 0.41 -24.16
N GLN A 109 -20.03 1.15 -23.98
CA GLN A 109 -18.76 0.86 -24.63
C GLN A 109 -18.20 -0.52 -24.24
N VAL A 110 -18.20 -0.86 -22.95
CA VAL A 110 -17.74 -2.19 -22.50
C VAL A 110 -18.64 -3.30 -23.04
N LYS A 111 -19.96 -3.10 -23.06
CA LYS A 111 -20.88 -4.05 -23.69
C LYS A 111 -20.61 -4.20 -25.19
N GLN A 112 -20.36 -3.09 -25.89
CA GLN A 112 -20.07 -3.11 -27.31
C GLN A 112 -18.75 -3.85 -27.59
N GLN A 113 -17.68 -3.57 -26.83
CA GLN A 113 -16.43 -4.31 -26.93
C GLN A 113 -16.63 -5.81 -26.69
N TRP A 114 -17.38 -6.19 -25.65
CA TRP A 114 -17.67 -7.60 -25.42
C TRP A 114 -18.46 -8.23 -26.57
N GLN A 115 -19.43 -7.53 -27.15
CA GLN A 115 -20.16 -8.01 -28.33
C GLN A 115 -19.26 -8.14 -29.57
N GLU A 116 -18.35 -7.20 -29.78
CA GLU A 116 -17.37 -7.20 -30.87
C GLU A 116 -16.37 -8.36 -30.71
N GLU A 117 -15.85 -8.60 -29.50
CA GLU A 117 -14.97 -9.73 -29.20
C GLU A 117 -15.68 -11.07 -29.41
N VAL A 118 -16.93 -11.20 -28.95
CA VAL A 118 -17.74 -12.40 -29.19
C VAL A 118 -17.99 -12.60 -30.68
N ALA A 119 -18.32 -11.54 -31.43
CA ALA A 119 -18.53 -11.62 -32.88
C ALA A 119 -17.24 -11.97 -33.63
N SER A 120 -16.11 -11.43 -33.21
CA SER A 120 -14.77 -11.72 -33.73
C SER A 120 -14.40 -13.18 -33.52
N LEU A 121 -14.55 -13.70 -32.29
CA LEU A 121 -14.31 -15.11 -31.98
C LEU A 121 -15.23 -16.03 -32.77
N GLN A 122 -16.51 -15.66 -32.91
CA GLN A 122 -17.45 -16.40 -33.75
C GLN A 122 -17.04 -16.39 -35.23
N ALA A 123 -16.52 -15.27 -35.74
CA ALA A 123 -16.05 -15.15 -37.12
C ALA A 123 -14.81 -16.04 -37.36
N ILE A 124 -13.81 -15.98 -36.47
CA ILE A 124 -12.61 -16.83 -36.53
C ILE A 124 -13.00 -18.31 -36.48
N MET A 125 -13.91 -18.69 -35.59
CA MET A 125 -14.39 -20.08 -35.50
C MET A 125 -15.14 -20.49 -36.79
N LYS A 126 -15.90 -19.58 -37.40
CA LYS A 126 -16.58 -19.86 -38.67
C LYS A 126 -15.61 -19.97 -39.84
N ASP A 127 -14.54 -19.18 -39.86
CA ASP A 127 -13.53 -19.21 -40.91
C ASP A 127 -12.65 -20.45 -40.81
N THR A 128 -12.24 -20.85 -39.60
CA THR A 128 -11.53 -22.12 -39.39
C THR A 128 -12.38 -23.32 -39.84
N LEU A 129 -13.69 -23.33 -39.53
CA LEU A 129 -14.61 -24.35 -40.04
C LEU A 129 -14.69 -24.36 -41.57
N ARG A 130 -14.80 -23.19 -42.21
CA ARG A 130 -14.79 -23.09 -43.69
C ARG A 130 -13.48 -23.56 -44.29
N GLU A 131 -12.35 -23.26 -43.68
CA GLU A 131 -11.04 -23.75 -44.13
C GLU A 131 -10.97 -25.27 -44.07
N TYR A 132 -11.45 -25.89 -42.98
CA TYR A 132 -11.57 -27.34 -42.88
C TYR A 132 -12.51 -27.92 -43.95
N GLU A 133 -13.66 -27.29 -44.20
CA GLU A 133 -14.58 -27.69 -45.26
C GLU A 133 -13.93 -27.62 -46.64
N VAL A 134 -13.23 -26.53 -46.97
CA VAL A 134 -12.54 -26.37 -48.26
C VAL A 134 -11.42 -27.40 -48.41
N GLN A 135 -10.60 -27.61 -47.37
CA GLN A 135 -9.55 -28.64 -47.40
C GLN A 135 -10.13 -30.04 -47.61
N PHE A 136 -11.27 -30.34 -46.96
CA PHE A 136 -11.96 -31.61 -47.14
C PHE A 136 -12.51 -31.77 -48.57
N HIS A 137 -13.16 -30.74 -49.11
CA HIS A 137 -13.65 -30.75 -50.49
C HIS A 137 -12.50 -30.90 -51.50
N GLN A 138 -11.38 -30.21 -51.29
CA GLN A 138 -10.20 -30.30 -52.16
C GLN A 138 -9.62 -31.71 -52.17
N ARG A 139 -9.56 -32.40 -51.01
CA ARG A 139 -9.16 -33.81 -50.95
C ARG A 139 -10.12 -34.71 -51.72
N LEU A 140 -11.42 -34.52 -51.56
CA LEU A 140 -12.42 -35.28 -52.31
C LEU A 140 -12.34 -35.04 -53.83
N GLU A 141 -12.10 -33.80 -54.27
CA GLU A 141 -11.91 -33.49 -55.68
C GLU A 141 -10.62 -34.11 -56.25
N GLN A 142 -9.53 -34.12 -55.46
CA GLN A 142 -8.30 -34.81 -55.84
C GLN A 142 -8.53 -36.31 -56.01
N GLU A 143 -9.23 -36.95 -55.08
CA GLU A 143 -9.59 -38.37 -55.20
C GLU A 143 -10.48 -38.61 -56.44
N ARG A 144 -11.49 -37.76 -56.68
CA ARG A 144 -12.35 -37.87 -57.87
C ARG A 144 -11.56 -37.69 -59.17
N ALA A 145 -10.61 -36.76 -59.22
CA ALA A 145 -9.75 -36.55 -60.39
C ALA A 145 -8.82 -37.75 -60.62
N GLN A 146 -8.26 -38.33 -59.56
CA GLN A 146 -7.47 -39.57 -59.64
C GLN A 146 -8.33 -40.72 -60.18
N TRP A 147 -9.56 -40.87 -59.69
CA TRP A 147 -10.51 -41.86 -60.20
C TRP A 147 -10.91 -41.61 -61.65
N ALA A 148 -11.11 -40.36 -62.06
CA ALA A 148 -11.42 -40.01 -63.45
C ALA A 148 -10.25 -40.32 -64.38
N GLN A 149 -9.01 -40.01 -63.99
CA GLN A 149 -7.81 -40.35 -64.75
C GLN A 149 -7.64 -41.87 -64.89
N TYR A 150 -7.93 -42.62 -63.83
CA TYR A 150 -7.93 -44.08 -63.87
C TYR A 150 -9.01 -44.61 -64.81
N HIS A 151 -10.23 -44.07 -64.75
CA HIS A 151 -11.34 -44.45 -65.62
C HIS A 151 -11.05 -44.13 -67.08
N GLU A 152 -10.54 -42.94 -67.41
CA GLU A 152 -10.11 -42.59 -68.77
C GLU A 152 -8.96 -43.48 -69.26
N GLY A 153 -8.05 -43.87 -68.36
CA GLY A 153 -7.00 -44.85 -68.63
C GLY A 153 -7.59 -46.19 -69.07
N ALA A 154 -8.49 -46.73 -68.26
CA ALA A 154 -9.19 -47.97 -68.54
C ALA A 154 -10.06 -47.88 -69.81
N GLU A 155 -10.72 -46.75 -70.08
CA GLU A 155 -11.49 -46.53 -71.31
C GLU A 155 -10.60 -46.43 -72.55
N ARG A 156 -9.44 -45.80 -72.46
CA ARG A 156 -8.44 -45.77 -73.54
C ARG A 156 -7.94 -47.18 -73.84
N GLU A 157 -7.63 -47.97 -72.80
CA GLU A 157 -7.25 -49.37 -72.96
C GLU A 157 -8.39 -50.20 -73.58
N LEU A 158 -9.63 -50.01 -73.13
CA LEU A 158 -10.82 -50.63 -73.73
C LEU A 158 -11.04 -50.22 -75.18
N ALA A 159 -10.83 -48.96 -75.53
CA ALA A 159 -10.92 -48.46 -76.90
C ALA A 159 -9.81 -49.04 -77.78
N GLU A 160 -8.60 -49.16 -77.25
CA GLU A 160 -7.47 -49.75 -77.95
C GLU A 160 -7.65 -51.26 -78.15
N LEU A 161 -8.19 -51.97 -77.15
CA LEU A 161 -8.58 -53.38 -77.25
C LEU A 161 -9.73 -53.57 -78.25
N ARG A 162 -10.72 -52.68 -78.29
CA ARG A 162 -11.80 -52.69 -79.30
C ARG A 162 -11.26 -52.44 -80.71
N ARG A 163 -10.30 -51.51 -80.89
CA ARG A 163 -9.62 -51.26 -82.16
C ARG A 163 -8.85 -52.50 -82.64
N ARG A 164 -8.09 -53.13 -81.73
CA ARG A 164 -7.39 -54.39 -82.02
C ARG A 164 -8.35 -55.53 -82.34
N LEU A 165 -9.52 -55.60 -81.70
CA LEU A 165 -10.58 -56.56 -82.05
C LEU A 165 -11.16 -56.28 -83.45
N SER A 166 -11.29 -55.00 -83.86
CA SER A 166 -11.76 -54.63 -85.20
C SER A 166 -10.73 -54.82 -86.31
N GLU A 167 -9.43 -54.77 -85.97
CA GLU A 167 -8.31 -55.03 -86.90
C GLU A 167 -8.02 -56.54 -87.07
N GLY A 168 -8.69 -57.40 -86.30
CA GLY A 168 -8.46 -58.86 -86.25
C GLY A 168 -9.54 -59.70 -86.93
N GLN A 169 -9.83 -59.47 -88.20
CA GLN A 169 -10.56 -60.45 -89.02
C GLN A 169 -9.78 -60.75 -90.31
N VAL A 170 -9.69 -62.05 -90.64
CA VAL A 170 -9.03 -62.72 -91.80
C VAL A 170 -7.55 -63.08 -91.52
N GLU A 171 -7.06 -64.33 -91.49
CA GLU A 171 -7.54 -65.66 -91.94
C GLU A 171 -6.74 -66.77 -91.21
N GLU A 172 -7.35 -67.93 -90.98
CA GLU A 172 -6.77 -69.11 -90.30
C GLU A 172 -6.18 -70.13 -91.29
N ASN A 173 -5.13 -70.85 -90.86
CA ASN A 173 -4.64 -72.06 -91.52
C ASN A 173 -4.06 -73.01 -90.44
N LEU A 174 -4.39 -74.31 -90.45
CA LEU A 174 -4.17 -75.23 -89.31
C LEU A 174 -2.71 -75.46 -88.87
N GLU A 175 -1.71 -75.13 -89.69
CA GLU A 175 -0.31 -75.09 -89.25
C GLU A 175 -0.05 -73.87 -88.35
N ASN A 176 -0.77 -72.77 -88.62
CA ASN A 176 -0.92 -71.68 -87.68
C ASN A 176 -1.74 -72.09 -86.47
N GLU A 177 -2.59 -73.12 -86.39
CA GLU A 177 -3.28 -73.40 -85.12
C GLU A 177 -2.36 -74.06 -84.07
N MET A 178 -1.42 -74.92 -84.48
CA MET A 178 -0.39 -75.42 -83.56
C MET A 178 0.68 -74.38 -83.27
N LYS A 179 1.12 -73.62 -84.29
CA LYS A 179 2.00 -72.47 -84.05
C LYS A 179 1.32 -71.37 -83.27
N LYS A 180 0.03 -71.10 -83.45
CA LYS A 180 -0.80 -70.16 -82.68
C LYS A 180 -1.10 -70.74 -81.31
N ALA A 181 -1.28 -72.04 -81.10
CA ALA A 181 -1.36 -72.57 -79.74
C ALA A 181 -0.01 -72.44 -78.99
N GLN A 182 1.13 -72.58 -79.69
CA GLN A 182 2.47 -72.45 -79.10
C GLN A 182 2.93 -70.98 -78.97
N GLU A 183 2.63 -70.14 -79.95
CA GLU A 183 2.81 -68.68 -79.97
C GLU A 183 1.77 -67.99 -79.08
N ASP A 184 0.57 -68.52 -78.89
CA ASP A 184 -0.42 -68.04 -77.92
C ASP A 184 -0.04 -68.51 -76.53
N ALA A 185 0.55 -69.71 -76.34
CA ALA A 185 1.14 -70.09 -75.05
C ALA A 185 2.42 -69.29 -74.74
N GLU A 186 3.20 -68.88 -75.74
CA GLU A 186 4.36 -67.98 -75.57
C GLU A 186 3.94 -66.51 -75.42
N LYS A 187 2.91 -66.02 -76.11
CA LYS A 187 2.33 -64.68 -75.92
C LYS A 187 1.59 -64.59 -74.60
N LEU A 188 0.85 -65.63 -74.21
CA LEU A 188 0.28 -65.74 -72.87
C LEU A 188 1.43 -65.78 -71.86
N ARG A 189 2.51 -66.54 -72.05
CA ARG A 189 3.68 -66.42 -71.16
C ARG A 189 4.34 -65.03 -71.23
N SER A 190 4.37 -64.34 -72.36
CA SER A 190 4.97 -63.01 -72.48
C SER A 190 4.10 -61.89 -71.92
N VAL A 191 2.82 -62.15 -71.64
CA VAL A 191 1.90 -61.21 -70.99
C VAL A 191 1.71 -61.61 -69.51
N VAL A 192 1.46 -62.89 -69.27
CA VAL A 192 1.26 -63.47 -67.93
C VAL A 192 2.54 -63.40 -67.12
N MET A 193 3.74 -63.66 -67.66
CA MET A 193 4.97 -63.54 -66.86
C MET A 193 5.20 -62.09 -66.41
N PRO A 194 5.16 -61.05 -67.27
CA PRO A 194 5.24 -59.67 -66.80
C PRO A 194 4.13 -59.30 -65.81
N MET A 195 2.89 -59.75 -66.04
CA MET A 195 1.80 -59.53 -65.07
C MET A 195 2.03 -60.27 -63.76
N GLU A 196 2.60 -61.48 -63.75
CA GLU A 196 2.96 -62.23 -62.56
C GLU A 196 4.13 -61.56 -61.82
N HIS A 197 5.11 -61.02 -62.55
CA HIS A 197 6.21 -60.23 -61.98
C HIS A 197 5.71 -58.91 -61.42
N GLU A 198 4.75 -58.26 -62.09
CA GLU A 198 4.16 -57.00 -61.65
C GLU A 198 3.20 -57.22 -60.47
N ILE A 199 2.41 -58.29 -60.47
CA ILE A 199 1.60 -58.72 -59.32
C ILE A 199 2.52 -59.06 -58.14
N ALA A 200 3.65 -59.75 -58.37
CA ALA A 200 4.63 -60.01 -57.33
C ALA A 200 5.28 -58.71 -56.80
N ALA A 201 5.61 -57.78 -57.69
CA ALA A 201 6.17 -56.47 -57.32
C ALA A 201 5.15 -55.59 -56.58
N LEU A 202 3.88 -55.60 -56.99
CA LEU A 202 2.79 -54.88 -56.33
C LEU A 202 2.47 -55.51 -54.97
N LYS A 203 2.48 -56.85 -54.86
CA LYS A 203 2.37 -57.54 -53.57
C LYS A 203 3.53 -57.18 -52.65
N ALA A 204 4.77 -57.15 -53.14
CA ALA A 204 5.93 -56.73 -52.35
C ALA A 204 5.88 -55.25 -51.92
N LYS A 205 5.38 -54.37 -52.79
CA LYS A 205 5.15 -52.95 -52.45
C LYS A 205 4.03 -52.79 -51.44
N LEU A 206 2.94 -53.56 -51.55
CA LEU A 206 1.84 -53.57 -50.60
C LEU A 206 2.31 -54.05 -49.23
N THR A 207 3.05 -55.17 -49.17
CA THR A 207 3.61 -55.64 -47.89
C THR A 207 4.59 -54.65 -47.29
N SER A 208 5.43 -53.99 -48.10
CA SER A 208 6.33 -52.94 -47.60
C SER A 208 5.60 -51.68 -47.12
N ALA A 209 4.47 -51.32 -47.76
CA ALA A 209 3.63 -50.22 -47.31
C ALA A 209 2.88 -50.59 -46.01
N GLU A 210 2.36 -51.82 -45.90
CA GLU A 210 1.73 -52.34 -44.69
C GLU A 210 2.72 -52.42 -43.51
N GLU A 211 3.98 -52.81 -43.75
CA GLU A 211 5.06 -52.78 -42.75
C GLU A 211 5.36 -51.33 -42.31
N ARG A 212 5.46 -50.39 -43.24
CA ARG A 212 5.65 -48.96 -42.92
C ARG A 212 4.50 -48.37 -42.11
N VAL A 213 3.26 -48.73 -42.43
CA VAL A 213 2.09 -48.28 -41.66
C VAL A 213 2.16 -48.84 -40.24
N LYS A 214 2.45 -50.14 -40.08
CA LYS A 214 2.63 -50.76 -38.76
C LYS A 214 3.78 -50.13 -37.96
N GLU A 215 4.89 -49.78 -38.60
CA GLU A 215 6.00 -49.07 -37.96
C GLU A 215 5.60 -47.66 -37.50
N LEU A 216 4.88 -46.91 -38.33
CA LEU A 216 4.37 -45.58 -37.97
C LEU A 216 3.31 -45.65 -36.86
N GLU A 217 2.42 -46.63 -36.89
CA GLU A 217 1.46 -46.88 -35.81
C GLU A 217 2.18 -47.25 -34.51
N ALA A 218 3.18 -48.13 -34.56
CA ALA A 218 3.98 -48.48 -33.39
C ALA A 218 4.80 -47.30 -32.85
N ALA A 219 5.35 -46.45 -33.72
CA ALA A 219 6.05 -45.23 -33.34
C ALA A 219 5.10 -44.24 -32.65
N LYS A 220 3.91 -44.02 -33.24
CA LYS A 220 2.88 -43.14 -32.66
C LYS A 220 2.36 -43.65 -31.31
N VAL A 221 2.19 -44.96 -31.16
CA VAL A 221 1.80 -45.58 -29.88
C VAL A 221 2.91 -45.40 -28.83
N LYS A 222 4.19 -45.52 -29.21
CA LYS A 222 5.30 -45.24 -28.29
C LYS A 222 5.37 -43.78 -27.87
N GLU A 223 5.17 -42.85 -28.80
CA GLU A 223 5.15 -41.41 -28.53
C GLU A 223 4.01 -41.05 -27.58
N LEU A 224 2.79 -41.53 -27.85
CA LEU A 224 1.63 -41.31 -26.97
C LEU A 224 1.83 -41.93 -25.58
N ASN A 225 2.46 -43.10 -25.49
CA ASN A 225 2.81 -43.70 -24.19
C ASN A 225 3.84 -42.86 -23.43
N HIS A 226 4.86 -42.32 -24.11
CA HIS A 226 5.84 -41.45 -23.47
C HIS A 226 5.20 -40.16 -22.93
N VAL A 227 4.32 -39.53 -23.71
CA VAL A 227 3.55 -38.35 -23.25
C VAL A 227 2.66 -38.72 -22.06
N LEU A 228 1.98 -39.85 -22.10
CA LEU A 228 1.14 -40.33 -20.99
C LEU A 228 1.96 -40.58 -19.72
N GLU A 229 3.17 -41.13 -19.84
CA GLU A 229 4.10 -41.34 -18.71
C GLU A 229 4.60 -40.01 -18.14
N ALA A 230 4.93 -39.04 -18.99
CA ALA A 230 5.29 -37.69 -18.55
C ALA A 230 4.15 -37.00 -17.80
N GLU A 231 2.93 -37.06 -18.34
CA GLU A 231 1.72 -36.51 -17.70
C GLU A 231 1.43 -37.19 -16.35
N LYS A 232 1.60 -38.52 -16.27
CA LYS A 232 1.48 -39.26 -14.99
C LYS A 232 2.50 -38.78 -13.96
N SER A 233 3.75 -38.54 -14.37
CA SER A 233 4.79 -38.00 -13.49
C SER A 233 4.46 -36.59 -13.01
N CYS A 234 4.07 -35.70 -13.92
CA CYS A 234 3.66 -34.34 -13.58
C CYS A 234 2.47 -34.33 -12.62
N ARG A 235 1.51 -35.24 -12.83
CA ARG A 235 0.38 -35.42 -11.92
C ARG A 235 0.84 -35.86 -10.53
N THR A 236 1.75 -36.83 -10.43
CA THR A 236 2.26 -37.27 -9.12
C THR A 236 3.02 -36.15 -8.40
N ASP A 237 3.76 -35.33 -9.14
CA ASP A 237 4.45 -34.17 -8.57
C ASP A 237 3.44 -33.13 -8.06
N LEU A 238 2.39 -32.85 -8.82
CA LEU A 238 1.30 -31.97 -8.38
C LEU A 238 0.56 -32.51 -7.15
N GLU A 239 0.28 -33.81 -7.10
CA GLU A 239 -0.34 -34.45 -5.93
C GLU A 239 0.57 -34.33 -4.70
N MET A 240 1.89 -34.47 -4.88
CA MET A 240 2.87 -34.23 -3.82
C MET A 240 2.91 -32.76 -3.37
N TYR A 241 2.93 -31.80 -4.30
CA TYR A 241 2.87 -30.38 -3.96
C TYR A 241 1.60 -30.03 -3.19
N VAL A 242 0.44 -30.55 -3.62
CA VAL A 242 -0.83 -30.37 -2.92
C VAL A 242 -0.78 -30.99 -1.52
N ALA A 243 -0.19 -32.17 -1.35
CA ALA A 243 -0.02 -32.79 -0.04
C ALA A 243 0.89 -31.97 0.89
N VAL A 244 2.01 -31.43 0.37
CA VAL A 244 2.91 -30.55 1.12
C VAL A 244 2.19 -29.25 1.51
N LEU A 245 1.49 -28.61 0.57
CA LEU A 245 0.74 -27.39 0.85
C LEU A 245 -0.37 -27.61 1.88
N ASN A 246 -1.07 -28.76 1.82
CA ASN A 246 -2.07 -29.11 2.83
C ASN A 246 -1.44 -29.36 4.21
N THR A 247 -0.26 -29.99 4.26
CA THR A 247 0.49 -30.18 5.52
C THR A 247 0.95 -28.83 6.08
N GLN A 248 1.52 -27.96 5.25
CA GLN A 248 1.91 -26.60 5.63
C GLN A 248 0.72 -25.79 6.13
N LYS A 249 -0.44 -25.89 5.46
CA LYS A 249 -1.68 -25.26 5.91
C LYS A 249 -2.10 -25.76 7.29
N SER A 250 -2.03 -27.07 7.56
CA SER A 250 -2.37 -27.63 8.87
C SER A 250 -1.43 -27.11 9.97
N VAL A 251 -0.12 -27.12 9.72
CA VAL A 251 0.87 -26.61 10.69
C VAL A 251 0.64 -25.12 10.98
N LEU A 252 0.44 -24.30 9.95
CA LEU A 252 0.16 -22.88 10.14
C LEU A 252 -1.17 -22.63 10.87
N GLN A 253 -2.18 -23.48 10.65
CA GLN A 253 -3.44 -23.43 11.40
C GLN A 253 -3.23 -23.79 12.87
N GLU A 254 -2.49 -24.86 13.17
CA GLU A 254 -2.15 -25.27 14.53
C GLU A 254 -1.33 -24.21 15.26
N ASP A 255 -0.33 -23.61 14.61
CA ASP A 255 0.47 -22.52 15.18
C ASP A 255 -0.39 -21.29 15.44
N ALA A 256 -1.29 -20.93 14.53
CA ALA A 256 -2.23 -19.83 14.74
C ALA A 256 -3.22 -20.11 15.89
N GLU A 257 -3.66 -21.36 16.07
CA GLU A 257 -4.49 -21.78 17.20
C GLU A 257 -3.73 -21.72 18.52
N LYS A 258 -2.46 -22.16 18.51
CA LYS A 258 -1.58 -22.11 19.67
C LYS A 258 -1.30 -20.67 20.11
N LEU A 259 -0.92 -19.80 19.17
CA LEU A 259 -0.73 -18.38 19.44
C LEU A 259 -2.01 -17.71 19.94
N ARG A 260 -3.17 -18.09 19.41
CA ARG A 260 -4.45 -17.63 19.95
C ARG A 260 -4.64 -18.06 21.40
N LYS A 261 -4.39 -19.32 21.75
CA LYS A 261 -4.50 -19.80 23.15
C LYS A 261 -3.54 -19.05 24.08
N GLU A 262 -2.28 -18.91 23.69
CA GLU A 262 -1.27 -18.17 24.45
C GLU A 262 -1.69 -16.71 24.67
N LEU A 263 -2.23 -16.04 23.64
CA LEU A 263 -2.75 -14.69 23.78
C LEU A 263 -3.93 -14.61 24.76
N HIS A 264 -4.87 -15.57 24.70
CA HIS A 264 -6.00 -15.61 25.64
C HIS A 264 -5.53 -15.83 27.08
N GLU A 265 -4.52 -16.69 27.29
CA GLU A 265 -3.91 -16.91 28.61
C GLU A 265 -3.25 -15.63 29.15
N VAL A 266 -2.49 -14.91 28.31
CA VAL A 266 -1.87 -13.64 28.71
C VAL A 266 -2.92 -12.58 29.03
N CYS A 267 -3.95 -12.43 28.20
CA CYS A 267 -5.06 -11.51 28.48
C CYS A 267 -5.77 -11.86 29.78
N HIS A 268 -6.00 -13.16 30.04
CA HIS A 268 -6.60 -13.61 31.29
C HIS A 268 -5.75 -13.25 32.51
N MET A 269 -4.43 -13.46 32.44
CA MET A 269 -3.50 -13.10 33.51
C MET A 269 -3.47 -11.59 33.75
N LEU A 270 -3.50 -10.78 32.68
CA LEU A 270 -3.54 -9.31 32.79
C LEU A 270 -4.85 -8.83 33.44
N GLU A 271 -5.98 -9.42 33.06
CA GLU A 271 -7.27 -9.10 33.68
C GLU A 271 -7.28 -9.47 35.18
N LEU A 272 -6.66 -10.61 35.53
CA LEU A 272 -6.51 -11.04 36.92
C LEU A 272 -5.64 -10.06 37.72
N GLU A 273 -4.49 -9.64 37.19
CA GLU A 273 -3.63 -8.64 37.81
C GLU A 273 -4.34 -7.29 37.96
N ARG A 274 -5.10 -6.87 36.93
CA ARG A 274 -5.92 -5.64 36.97
C ARG A 274 -6.98 -5.73 38.06
N GLN A 275 -7.66 -6.87 38.21
CA GLN A 275 -8.63 -7.08 39.28
C GLN A 275 -7.96 -7.01 40.66
N GLN A 276 -6.80 -7.65 40.84
CA GLN A 276 -6.03 -7.59 42.09
C GLN A 276 -5.57 -6.17 42.41
N HIS A 277 -5.09 -5.42 41.41
CA HIS A 277 -4.71 -4.02 41.57
C HIS A 277 -5.90 -3.15 41.98
N ASN A 278 -7.07 -3.33 41.36
CA ASN A 278 -8.28 -2.61 41.74
C ASN A 278 -8.75 -2.95 43.16
N GLN A 279 -8.67 -4.22 43.56
CA GLN A 279 -8.93 -4.63 44.94
C GLN A 279 -7.99 -3.93 45.91
N LEU A 280 -6.69 -3.90 45.61
CA LEU A 280 -5.70 -3.22 46.44
C LEU A 280 -5.98 -1.71 46.52
N LYS A 281 -6.29 -1.07 45.40
CA LYS A 281 -6.68 0.34 45.34
C LYS A 281 -7.89 0.64 46.23
N HIS A 282 -8.93 -0.19 46.18
CA HIS A 282 -10.08 -0.04 47.07
C HIS A 282 -9.74 -0.25 48.55
N THR A 283 -8.89 -1.23 48.88
CA THR A 283 -8.45 -1.40 50.27
C THR A 283 -7.64 -0.21 50.76
N TRP A 284 -6.79 0.36 49.92
CA TRP A 284 -6.00 1.55 50.25
C TRP A 284 -6.88 2.80 50.40
N GLN A 285 -7.86 2.99 49.51
CA GLN A 285 -8.85 4.05 49.64
C GLN A 285 -9.61 3.96 50.96
N ARG A 286 -10.13 2.77 51.32
CA ARG A 286 -10.80 2.59 52.62
C ARG A 286 -9.88 2.87 53.80
N ALA A 287 -8.62 2.46 53.74
CA ALA A 287 -7.65 2.75 54.79
C ALA A 287 -7.37 4.26 54.91
N ASN A 288 -7.28 4.96 53.78
CA ASN A 288 -7.11 6.42 53.75
C ASN A 288 -8.36 7.15 54.27
N ASP A 289 -9.56 6.74 53.87
CA ASP A 289 -10.81 7.29 54.37
C ASP A 289 -10.95 7.09 55.89
N GLN A 290 -10.59 5.91 56.39
CA GLN A 290 -10.54 5.62 57.82
C GLN A 290 -9.52 6.51 58.54
N PHE A 291 -8.35 6.72 57.95
CA PHE A 291 -7.33 7.62 58.50
C PHE A 291 -7.86 9.06 58.58
N LEU A 292 -8.43 9.59 57.50
CA LEU A 292 -9.00 10.94 57.46
C LEU A 292 -10.21 11.10 58.39
N GLU A 293 -11.04 10.07 58.55
CA GLU A 293 -12.13 10.06 59.51
C GLU A 293 -11.63 10.06 60.95
N SER A 294 -10.59 9.27 61.26
CA SER A 294 -9.95 9.28 62.58
C SER A 294 -9.34 10.65 62.90
N GLN A 295 -8.71 11.31 61.93
CA GLN A 295 -8.17 12.66 62.08
C GLN A 295 -9.29 13.70 62.30
N ARG A 296 -10.40 13.61 61.55
CA ARG A 296 -11.58 14.48 61.74
C ARG A 296 -12.22 14.28 63.11
N LEU A 297 -12.29 13.05 63.61
CA LEU A 297 -12.79 12.76 64.95
C LEU A 297 -11.87 13.39 66.01
N LEU A 298 -10.55 13.22 65.87
CA LEU A 298 -9.57 13.84 66.76
C LEU A 298 -9.69 15.38 66.79
N MET A 299 -9.88 16.02 65.64
CA MET A 299 -10.11 17.47 65.57
C MET A 299 -11.41 17.89 66.28
N ARG A 300 -12.50 17.12 66.15
CA ARG A 300 -13.76 17.41 66.86
C ARG A 300 -13.62 17.22 68.37
N ASP A 301 -12.89 16.20 68.80
CA ASP A 301 -12.61 15.98 70.22
C ASP A 301 -11.73 17.11 70.79
N MET A 302 -10.73 17.57 70.04
CA MET A 302 -9.92 18.74 70.39
C MET A 302 -10.79 20.00 70.54
N GLN A 303 -11.67 20.29 69.56
CA GLN A 303 -12.61 21.41 69.63
C GLN A 303 -13.58 21.30 70.82
N ARG A 304 -14.05 20.08 71.13
CA ARG A 304 -14.90 19.83 72.29
C ARG A 304 -14.17 20.16 73.58
N ILE A 305 -12.92 19.71 73.71
CA ILE A 305 -12.08 20.04 74.87
C ILE A 305 -11.88 21.57 74.95
N GLU A 306 -11.58 22.23 73.83
CA GLU A 306 -11.44 23.70 73.76
C GLU A 306 -12.70 24.43 74.25
N SER A 307 -13.90 23.96 73.89
CA SER A 307 -15.17 24.59 74.31
C SER A 307 -15.49 24.50 75.81
N VAL A 308 -14.84 23.59 76.55
CA VAL A 308 -15.02 23.42 78.01
C VAL A 308 -13.98 24.23 78.80
N LEU A 309 -12.93 24.70 78.15
CA LEU A 309 -11.89 25.53 78.78
C LEU A 309 -12.41 26.95 79.01
N SER A 310 -12.06 27.54 80.15
CA SER A 310 -12.35 28.96 80.41
C SER A 310 -11.55 29.87 79.48
N SER A 311 -12.00 31.10 79.26
CA SER A 311 -11.31 32.07 78.39
C SER A 311 -9.85 32.33 78.78
N GLU A 312 -9.51 32.24 80.07
CA GLU A 312 -8.13 32.36 80.54
C GLU A 312 -7.31 31.09 80.26
N GLN A 313 -7.92 29.90 80.34
CA GLN A 313 -7.27 28.64 79.96
C GLN A 313 -7.08 28.53 78.44
N LEU A 314 -8.01 29.04 77.63
CA LEU A 314 -7.88 29.11 76.18
C LEU A 314 -6.71 30.00 75.77
N ARG A 315 -6.60 31.18 76.39
CA ARG A 315 -5.47 32.10 76.19
C ARG A 315 -4.14 31.45 76.56
N GLN A 316 -4.09 30.71 77.66
CA GLN A 316 -2.90 29.95 78.06
C GLN A 316 -2.55 28.83 77.07
N VAL A 317 -3.54 28.11 76.54
CA VAL A 317 -3.33 27.07 75.53
C VAL A 317 -2.86 27.66 74.20
N GLU A 318 -3.41 28.78 73.76
CA GLU A 318 -2.94 29.49 72.55
C GLU A 318 -1.54 30.08 72.74
N GLU A 319 -1.24 30.58 73.94
CA GLU A 319 0.10 31.07 74.28
C GLU A 319 1.12 29.93 74.38
N MET A 320 0.71 28.74 74.83
CA MET A 320 1.48 27.50 74.77
C MET A 320 1.67 27.05 73.31
N LYS A 321 0.61 26.92 72.51
CA LYS A 321 0.69 26.56 71.07
C LYS A 321 1.62 27.52 70.31
N ARG A 322 1.57 28.81 70.59
CA ARG A 322 2.47 29.81 70.01
C ARG A 322 3.91 29.61 70.49
N ARG A 323 4.13 29.32 71.78
CA ARG A 323 5.47 29.00 72.29
C ARG A 323 6.03 27.74 71.66
N ASP A 324 5.22 26.69 71.50
CA ASP A 324 5.61 25.44 70.85
C ASP A 324 5.94 25.68 69.36
N GLN A 325 5.15 26.51 68.65
CA GLN A 325 5.47 26.93 67.28
C GLN A 325 6.75 27.75 67.17
N GLU A 326 6.97 28.69 68.10
CA GLU A 326 8.21 29.47 68.17
C GLU A 326 9.41 28.59 68.55
N GLU A 327 9.22 27.53 69.35
CA GLU A 327 10.22 26.52 69.68
C GLU A 327 10.54 25.63 68.47
N ASP A 328 9.53 25.13 67.75
CA ASP A 328 9.72 24.36 66.50
C ASP A 328 10.42 25.20 65.41
N GLU A 329 10.06 26.47 65.28
CA GLU A 329 10.74 27.40 64.36
C GLU A 329 12.18 27.67 64.80
N LYS A 330 12.42 27.82 66.10
CA LYS A 330 13.79 27.94 66.64
C LYS A 330 14.59 26.66 66.48
N GLU A 331 13.99 25.48 66.63
CA GLU A 331 14.66 24.19 66.38
C GLU A 331 14.97 24.01 64.90
N ARG A 332 14.08 24.43 63.99
CA ARG A 332 14.39 24.46 62.55
C ARG A 332 15.51 25.44 62.23
N LEU A 333 15.49 26.62 62.85
CA LEU A 333 16.54 27.62 62.69
C LEU A 333 17.86 27.18 63.33
N SER A 334 17.84 26.48 64.46
CA SER A 334 19.04 25.92 65.09
C SER A 334 19.58 24.74 64.30
N GLN A 335 18.73 23.85 63.76
CA GLN A 335 19.17 22.80 62.82
C GLN A 335 19.76 23.40 61.55
N ALA A 336 19.21 24.52 61.05
CA ALA A 336 19.78 25.24 59.91
C ALA A 336 21.07 26.00 60.27
N GLN A 337 21.24 26.47 61.51
CA GLN A 337 22.47 27.10 62.01
C GLN A 337 23.56 26.09 62.34
N GLU A 338 23.24 24.94 62.93
CA GLU A 338 24.17 23.82 63.14
C GLU A 338 24.69 23.29 61.80
N ALA A 339 23.81 23.17 60.79
CA ALA A 339 24.22 22.85 59.42
C ALA A 339 25.14 23.91 58.78
N GLY A 340 25.13 25.16 59.27
CA GLY A 340 26.01 26.24 58.81
C GLY A 340 27.29 26.42 59.64
N GLU A 341 27.29 26.05 60.91
CA GLU A 341 28.48 26.07 61.77
C GLU A 341 29.38 24.84 61.53
N ASP A 342 28.82 23.72 61.07
CA ASP A 342 29.58 22.55 60.59
C ASP A 342 30.37 22.84 59.29
N GLU A 343 29.99 23.85 58.50
CA GLU A 343 30.73 24.26 57.28
C GLU A 343 31.90 25.22 57.56
N TYR A 344 32.09 25.73 58.80
CA TYR A 344 33.15 26.69 59.13
C TYR A 344 34.35 26.10 59.88
N ALA A 345 34.33 24.80 60.20
CA ALA A 345 35.42 24.12 60.92
C ALA A 345 36.37 23.31 60.03
N ASP A 346 36.00 23.04 58.77
CA ASP A 346 36.83 22.24 57.90
C ASP A 346 36.78 22.79 56.47
N HIS A 347 37.63 23.77 56.17
CA HIS A 347 38.31 23.91 54.88
C HIS A 347 39.34 25.04 54.98
N THR A 348 40.59 24.66 55.28
CA THR A 348 41.75 25.45 54.88
C THR A 348 42.27 24.86 53.57
N GLU A 349 42.40 25.74 52.57
CA GLU A 349 43.22 25.59 51.36
C GLU A 349 42.68 24.73 50.20
N ALA A 350 42.08 25.42 49.22
CA ALA A 350 42.50 25.47 47.80
C ALA A 350 41.30 25.95 46.96
N ALA A 351 41.11 27.26 46.84
CA ALA A 351 41.65 28.09 45.75
C ALA A 351 41.09 27.72 44.35
N GLU A 352 40.20 28.61 43.89
CA GLU A 352 40.15 29.19 42.52
C GLU A 352 39.76 28.24 41.36
N ASP A 353 38.56 28.38 40.78
CA ASP A 353 38.30 29.39 39.74
C ASP A 353 36.86 29.34 39.12
N SER A 354 36.25 30.53 39.05
CA SER A 354 35.27 31.10 38.11
C SER A 354 34.22 30.23 37.37
N PHE A 355 32.91 30.32 37.66
CA PHE A 355 31.95 31.43 37.40
C PHE A 355 31.37 31.50 35.96
N LEU A 356 30.07 31.20 35.82
CA LEU A 356 29.12 31.96 34.99
C LEU A 356 27.76 32.04 35.72
N GLY A 357 27.31 33.28 35.93
CA GLY A 357 26.00 33.68 36.49
C GLY A 357 24.80 33.35 35.58
N LEU A 358 23.56 33.72 35.91
CA LEU A 358 23.09 35.01 36.44
C LEU A 358 21.77 34.88 37.23
N SER A 359 21.63 35.81 38.17
CA SER A 359 20.49 36.15 39.02
C SER A 359 19.22 36.58 38.29
N ILE A 360 18.06 36.43 38.95
CA ILE A 360 16.97 37.42 38.90
C ILE A 360 16.44 37.64 40.33
N GLU A 361 16.40 38.92 40.70
CA GLU A 361 15.97 39.52 41.96
C GLU A 361 14.47 39.37 42.24
N GLU A 362 14.09 39.33 43.51
CA GLU A 362 12.75 39.79 43.91
C GLU A 362 12.86 40.58 45.21
N SER A 363 12.54 41.88 45.15
CA SER A 363 12.55 42.80 46.27
C SER A 363 11.13 43.31 46.54
N HIS A 364 10.80 43.34 47.83
CA HIS A 364 9.53 43.78 48.41
C HIS A 364 9.20 45.25 48.10
N LEU A 365 7.91 45.59 47.92
CA LEU A 365 7.16 46.54 48.78
C LEU A 365 5.67 46.70 48.37
N ASN A 366 4.80 46.24 49.27
CA ASN A 366 3.63 46.92 49.85
C ASN A 366 2.36 47.35 49.06
N HIS A 367 1.25 46.86 49.63
CA HIS A 367 -0.05 47.49 49.90
C HIS A 367 -1.14 47.51 48.80
N SER A 368 -2.19 46.70 49.03
CA SER A 368 -3.48 47.15 49.63
C SER A 368 -4.75 46.57 48.96
N ILE A 369 -5.77 46.34 49.80
CA ILE A 369 -7.23 46.27 49.53
C ILE A 369 -7.85 44.90 49.16
N HIS A 370 -8.35 44.22 50.21
CA HIS A 370 -9.76 43.85 50.45
C HIS A 370 -10.73 43.53 49.29
N SER A 371 -11.32 42.33 49.38
CA SER A 371 -12.77 41.95 49.30
C SER A 371 -12.88 40.58 48.62
N SER A 372 -13.39 39.53 49.29
CA SER A 372 -14.83 39.22 49.40
C SER A 372 -15.47 39.22 48.00
N ILE A 373 -16.12 38.18 47.49
CA ILE A 373 -17.38 37.57 47.97
C ILE A 373 -17.55 36.18 47.30
N HIS A 374 -18.23 35.27 48.01
CA HIS A 374 -18.97 34.08 47.54
C HIS A 374 -19.27 33.92 46.04
N SER A 375 -19.30 32.69 45.53
CA SER A 375 -20.56 32.01 45.13
C SER A 375 -20.29 30.59 44.57
N LEU A 376 -21.36 29.80 44.63
CA LEU A 376 -21.51 28.36 44.47
C LEU A 376 -21.45 27.83 43.03
N ASP A 377 -21.38 26.49 43.00
CA ASP A 377 -22.05 25.53 42.11
C ASP A 377 -21.38 24.98 40.84
N GLU A 378 -21.30 23.66 40.90
CA GLU A 378 -21.66 22.61 39.92
C GLU A 378 -20.90 22.42 38.59
N ASP A 379 -20.59 21.13 38.42
CA ASP A 379 -20.44 20.32 37.22
C ASP A 379 -19.10 20.21 36.44
N ARG A 380 -18.56 18.99 36.57
CA ARG A 380 -17.64 18.23 35.70
C ARG A 380 -18.08 18.26 34.21
N PRO A 381 -17.31 17.71 33.23
CA PRO A 381 -16.00 17.05 33.33
C PRO A 381 -15.02 17.40 32.19
N GLY A 382 -13.71 17.21 32.41
CA GLY A 382 -12.78 17.05 31.29
C GLY A 382 -11.32 17.23 31.63
N SER A 383 -10.50 16.38 31.01
CA SER A 383 -9.04 16.46 30.89
C SER A 383 -8.24 15.89 32.06
N CYS A 384 -7.67 14.71 31.83
CA CYS A 384 -6.42 14.28 32.45
C CYS A 384 -5.54 13.64 31.37
N ASP A 385 -4.55 14.40 30.95
CA ASP A 385 -3.16 13.98 30.81
C ASP A 385 -2.32 15.19 31.31
N PRO A 386 -1.04 15.07 31.73
CA PRO A 386 -0.09 14.01 31.37
C PRO A 386 0.80 13.51 32.53
N CYS A 387 1.36 12.29 32.41
CA CYS A 387 2.63 12.01 33.09
C CYS A 387 3.53 11.03 32.35
N ARG A 388 4.57 11.65 31.80
CA ARG A 388 5.87 11.11 31.44
C ARG A 388 6.56 10.60 32.70
N ASP A 389 7.02 9.36 32.72
CA ASP A 389 8.28 9.02 33.39
C ASP A 389 8.80 7.63 33.00
N GLY A 390 10.08 7.57 32.65
CA GLY A 390 10.76 6.34 32.29
C GLY A 390 11.59 5.79 33.44
N LEU A 391 11.71 4.47 33.54
CA LEU A 391 12.79 3.83 34.31
C LEU A 391 13.21 2.49 33.69
N ARG A 392 14.45 2.50 33.20
CA ARG A 392 15.54 1.51 33.38
C ARG A 392 15.27 0.01 33.11
N ARG A 393 15.84 -0.41 31.98
CA ARG A 393 16.77 -1.54 31.80
C ARG A 393 17.18 -2.30 33.07
N VAL A 394 16.83 -3.59 33.13
CA VAL A 394 17.55 -4.62 33.87
C VAL A 394 17.96 -5.72 32.88
N GLN A 395 19.26 -5.98 32.83
CA GLN A 395 19.88 -7.09 32.12
C GLN A 395 19.58 -8.39 32.86
N SER A 396 19.35 -9.48 32.14
CA SER A 396 19.54 -10.84 32.66
C SER A 396 20.10 -11.72 31.56
N THR A 397 21.13 -12.46 31.97
CA THR A 397 22.05 -13.29 31.21
C THR A 397 21.62 -14.76 31.24
N ASP A 398 22.28 -15.54 30.37
CA ASP A 398 22.45 -17.01 30.34
C ASP A 398 21.32 -17.83 29.68
N SER A 399 21.54 -18.46 28.51
CA SER A 399 22.53 -19.48 28.08
C SER A 399 22.13 -20.92 28.40
N LEU A 400 21.54 -21.61 27.42
CA LEU A 400 21.66 -23.06 27.07
C LEU A 400 21.14 -23.16 25.60
N GLY A 401 21.73 -23.80 24.58
CA GLY A 401 22.83 -24.75 24.48
C GLY A 401 22.42 -25.95 23.61
N SER A 402 23.05 -26.10 22.42
CA SER A 402 23.21 -27.35 21.61
C SER A 402 22.00 -27.96 20.88
N SER A 403 22.12 -28.70 19.76
CA SER A 403 23.15 -28.93 18.72
C SER A 403 22.63 -30.02 17.76
N GLY A 404 22.95 -29.89 16.47
CA GLY A 404 23.28 -31.00 15.53
C GLY A 404 22.13 -31.70 14.79
N ASN A 405 22.36 -32.38 13.65
CA ASN A 405 23.46 -32.46 12.70
C ASN A 405 23.00 -33.38 11.55
N ALA A 406 23.36 -33.11 10.29
CA ALA A 406 23.55 -34.10 9.20
C ALA A 406 24.31 -33.39 8.05
N LEU A 407 25.62 -33.57 7.85
CA LEU A 407 26.33 -34.65 7.11
C LEU A 407 25.71 -34.88 5.71
N GLN A 408 26.37 -34.67 4.56
CA GLN A 408 27.67 -35.18 4.06
C GLN A 408 27.92 -34.60 2.61
N PRO A 409 28.95 -34.95 1.81
CA PRO A 409 30.42 -34.85 1.95
C PRO A 409 31.14 -34.12 0.76
N GLN A 410 32.32 -33.55 1.06
CA GLN A 410 33.62 -33.66 0.36
C GLN A 410 33.68 -33.94 -1.17
N GLY A 411 34.27 -33.00 -1.94
CA GLY A 411 34.69 -33.25 -3.33
C GLY A 411 35.42 -32.08 -4.00
N LEU A 412 36.72 -32.24 -4.21
CA LEU A 412 37.66 -31.39 -4.95
C LEU A 412 37.16 -30.96 -6.35
N ASN A 413 37.31 -29.69 -6.73
CA ASN A 413 38.28 -29.30 -7.79
C ASN A 413 38.29 -27.81 -8.14
N HIS A 414 39.48 -27.43 -8.56
CA HIS A 414 40.01 -26.17 -9.03
C HIS A 414 39.23 -25.43 -10.14
N LYS A 415 39.04 -24.11 -9.92
CA LYS A 415 39.61 -22.98 -10.70
C LYS A 415 39.36 -22.92 -12.23
N ALA A 416 38.54 -21.96 -12.65
CA ALA A 416 38.78 -21.00 -13.76
C ALA A 416 37.68 -19.91 -13.65
N LYS A 417 37.91 -18.70 -13.13
CA LYS A 417 38.63 -17.53 -13.68
C LYS A 417 38.30 -17.22 -15.15
N SER A 418 37.18 -16.52 -15.35
CA SER A 418 37.03 -15.51 -16.40
C SER A 418 37.33 -14.15 -15.78
N ALA A 419 38.27 -13.42 -16.36
CA ALA A 419 38.50 -12.00 -16.11
C ALA A 419 38.44 -11.30 -17.47
N SER A 420 37.43 -10.47 -17.60
CA SER A 420 37.29 -9.43 -18.60
C SER A 420 38.05 -8.18 -18.15
N ASN A 421 38.19 -7.25 -19.10
CA ASN A 421 38.53 -5.83 -18.97
C ASN A 421 39.97 -5.46 -19.26
N LEU A 422 40.16 -4.86 -20.44
CA LEU A 422 40.76 -3.54 -20.52
C LEU A 422 39.88 -2.67 -21.43
N ASP A 423 39.48 -1.54 -20.85
CA ASP A 423 38.84 -0.37 -21.43
C ASP A 423 39.89 0.47 -22.16
N GLU A 424 39.48 1.27 -23.16
CA GLU A 424 39.91 2.66 -23.36
C GLU A 424 39.07 3.31 -24.47
N SER A 425 38.51 4.47 -24.14
CA SER A 425 37.69 5.34 -24.98
C SER A 425 38.49 6.56 -25.43
N GLU A 426 38.41 6.97 -26.71
CA GLU A 426 38.63 8.37 -27.10
C GLU A 426 37.92 8.75 -28.43
N PHE A 427 36.94 9.66 -28.31
CA PHE A 427 36.37 10.63 -29.27
C PHE A 427 35.79 10.22 -30.66
N GLY A 428 34.50 10.56 -30.87
CA GLY A 428 33.76 10.53 -32.17
C GLY A 428 34.00 11.77 -33.07
N PRO A 429 33.06 12.23 -33.96
CA PRO A 429 31.71 11.72 -34.27
C PRO A 429 31.26 11.77 -35.79
N LEU A 430 30.09 11.17 -36.05
CA LEU A 430 29.01 11.53 -37.02
C LEU A 430 29.09 11.31 -38.56
N VAL A 431 27.99 10.71 -39.06
CA VAL A 431 27.31 10.76 -40.39
C VAL A 431 27.82 9.90 -41.57
N GLY A 432 27.12 8.79 -41.80
CA GLY A 432 26.20 8.57 -42.94
C GLY A 432 26.76 8.46 -44.38
N ALA A 433 26.59 7.29 -45.00
CA ALA A 433 26.07 7.14 -46.36
C ALA A 433 25.88 5.66 -46.75
N GLU A 434 24.71 5.38 -47.33
CA GLU A 434 24.37 4.15 -48.04
C GLU A 434 25.22 3.96 -49.30
N TYR A 435 25.49 2.70 -49.70
CA TYR A 435 25.22 2.08 -51.02
C TYR A 435 26.11 0.82 -51.21
N SER A 436 25.49 -0.32 -51.55
CA SER A 436 26.13 -1.41 -52.31
C SER A 436 26.13 -1.02 -53.80
N PRO A 437 27.04 -1.49 -54.69
CA PRO A 437 27.28 -2.94 -54.90
C PRO A 437 28.66 -3.41 -55.44
N SER A 438 28.92 -4.70 -55.22
CA SER A 438 29.68 -5.65 -56.09
C SER A 438 31.20 -5.53 -56.29
N VAL A 439 31.77 -6.73 -56.56
CA VAL A 439 33.11 -7.08 -57.08
C VAL A 439 34.20 -7.36 -56.03
N ALA A 440 34.39 -8.64 -55.73
CA ALA A 440 35.63 -9.22 -55.18
C ALA A 440 36.68 -9.40 -56.31
N PRO A 441 37.94 -9.81 -56.09
CA PRO A 441 38.70 -10.02 -54.84
C PRO A 441 40.13 -9.40 -54.88
N SER A 442 40.80 -9.22 -53.73
CA SER A 442 42.25 -9.49 -53.58
C SER A 442 42.80 -9.19 -52.18
N ILE A 443 43.38 -10.23 -51.57
CA ILE A 443 44.71 -10.26 -50.95
C ILE A 443 45.00 -9.14 -49.93
N GLY A 444 44.70 -9.43 -48.66
CA GLY A 444 45.28 -8.73 -47.51
C GLY A 444 46.59 -9.40 -47.09
N SER A 445 47.69 -8.66 -47.26
CA SER A 445 48.96 -8.84 -46.55
C SER A 445 49.05 -7.78 -45.48
N LEU A 446 49.37 -8.15 -44.23
CA LEU A 446 50.18 -7.43 -43.23
C LEU A 446 50.28 -8.28 -41.94
N PRO A 447 51.29 -8.10 -41.07
CA PRO A 447 52.27 -9.14 -40.80
C PRO A 447 52.33 -9.57 -39.32
N PHE A 448 52.58 -10.86 -39.09
CA PHE A 448 53.02 -11.35 -37.77
C PHE A 448 54.51 -11.05 -37.59
N LEU A 449 54.84 -10.18 -36.65
CA LEU A 449 56.22 -9.97 -36.17
C LEU A 449 56.63 -11.17 -35.31
N LEU A 450 57.57 -11.97 -35.82
CA LEU A 450 58.24 -13.05 -35.07
C LEU A 450 59.14 -12.44 -33.98
N THR A 451 59.20 -13.07 -32.81
CA THR A 451 60.07 -12.64 -31.70
C THR A 451 61.55 -12.89 -32.04
N LYS A 452 62.48 -12.11 -31.46
CA LYS A 452 63.95 -12.24 -31.68
C LYS A 452 64.48 -13.67 -31.49
N ASP A 453 63.86 -14.46 -30.64
CA ASP A 453 64.25 -15.86 -30.40
C ASP A 453 63.74 -16.81 -31.49
N GLN A 454 62.63 -16.48 -32.16
CA GLN A 454 62.12 -17.23 -33.33
C GLN A 454 62.92 -16.93 -34.61
N GLU A 455 63.41 -15.68 -34.79
CA GLU A 455 64.34 -15.36 -35.88
C GLU A 455 65.72 -16.02 -35.71
N LYS A 456 66.17 -16.22 -34.46
CA LYS A 456 67.41 -16.96 -34.15
C LYS A 456 67.28 -18.46 -34.41
N ALA A 457 66.13 -19.05 -34.11
CA ALA A 457 65.88 -20.48 -34.32
C ALA A 457 65.79 -20.86 -35.82
N ILE A 458 65.31 -19.96 -36.68
CA ILE A 458 65.19 -20.20 -38.13
C ILE A 458 66.52 -19.97 -38.88
N LYS A 459 67.44 -19.17 -38.31
CA LYS A 459 68.78 -18.90 -38.88
C LYS A 459 69.91 -19.77 -38.32
N ALA A 460 69.66 -20.55 -37.27
CA ALA A 460 70.66 -21.47 -36.72
C ALA A 460 70.86 -22.64 -37.69
N MET A 461 72.04 -22.70 -38.32
CA MET A 461 72.49 -23.86 -39.09
C MET A 461 72.43 -25.11 -38.20
N THR A 462 71.84 -26.19 -38.70
CA THR A 462 71.83 -27.47 -37.99
C THR A 462 73.26 -28.05 -37.94
N PRO A 463 73.65 -28.82 -36.89
CA PRO A 463 75.01 -29.37 -36.77
C PRO A 463 75.43 -30.23 -37.99
N GLU A 464 74.48 -30.86 -38.68
CA GLU A 464 74.75 -31.63 -39.91
C GLU A 464 75.06 -30.75 -41.15
N GLN A 465 74.61 -29.49 -41.17
CA GLN A 465 74.90 -28.54 -42.26
C GLN A 465 76.28 -27.87 -42.10
N GLU A 466 76.80 -27.79 -40.87
CA GLU A 466 78.15 -27.28 -40.58
C GLU A 466 79.24 -28.29 -40.96
N GLU A 467 78.98 -29.59 -40.74
CA GLU A 467 79.90 -30.68 -41.15
C GLU A 467 79.96 -30.86 -42.67
N THR A 468 78.83 -30.67 -43.38
CA THR A 468 78.78 -30.79 -44.85
C THR A 468 79.39 -29.59 -45.58
N ALA A 469 79.34 -28.38 -45.00
CA ALA A 469 80.06 -27.22 -45.50
C ALA A 469 81.61 -27.33 -45.34
N SER A 470 82.07 -28.02 -44.27
CA SER A 470 83.49 -28.26 -44.00
C SER A 470 84.12 -29.31 -44.95
N LEU A 471 83.34 -30.31 -45.35
CA LEU A 471 83.77 -31.34 -46.31
C LEU A 471 83.86 -30.81 -47.75
N LEU A 472 82.99 -29.86 -48.15
CA LEU A 472 83.02 -29.24 -49.48
C LEU A 472 84.14 -28.20 -49.64
N SER A 473 84.63 -27.61 -48.52
CA SER A 473 85.79 -26.71 -48.53
C SER A 473 87.12 -27.44 -48.77
N SER A 474 87.21 -28.73 -48.42
CA SER A 474 88.43 -29.54 -48.59
C SER A 474 88.64 -30.08 -50.02
N ILE A 475 87.63 -29.99 -50.90
CA ILE A 475 87.67 -30.61 -52.24
C ILE A 475 87.98 -29.58 -53.35
N SER A 476 88.05 -28.28 -53.04
CA SER A 476 88.24 -27.22 -54.04
C SER A 476 89.68 -26.71 -54.21
N GLN A 477 90.72 -27.39 -53.69
CA GLN A 477 92.13 -27.02 -53.90
C GLN A 477 92.96 -28.12 -54.57
N ARG A 478 92.89 -28.20 -55.92
CA ARG A 478 94.05 -27.99 -56.82
C ARG A 478 93.70 -28.39 -58.26
N LEU A 479 93.87 -27.40 -59.14
CA LEU A 479 93.93 -27.52 -60.59
C LEU A 479 95.35 -27.89 -61.06
N ASP A 480 95.36 -28.63 -62.17
CA ASP A 480 96.27 -28.58 -63.32
C ASP A 480 97.74 -29.06 -63.27
N ALA A 481 97.90 -30.17 -64.01
CA ALA A 481 98.74 -30.28 -65.21
C ALA A 481 100.16 -30.91 -65.10
N THR A 482 100.26 -32.00 -65.88
CA THR A 482 101.38 -32.41 -66.76
C THR A 482 102.31 -33.54 -66.28
N TYR A 483 102.55 -34.42 -67.26
CA TYR A 483 103.58 -35.45 -67.41
C TYR A 483 103.27 -36.86 -66.88
N LEU A 484 103.26 -37.79 -67.85
CA LEU A 484 103.68 -39.20 -67.85
C LEU A 484 103.77 -39.94 -66.48
N PRO A 485 103.30 -41.21 -66.42
CA PRO A 485 103.21 -42.00 -65.18
C PRO A 485 104.64 -42.41 -64.72
N PRO A 486 104.93 -42.91 -63.48
CA PRO A 486 104.10 -43.64 -62.50
C PRO A 486 104.47 -43.34 -60.99
N ALA A 487 103.86 -43.93 -59.95
CA ALA A 487 104.35 -45.11 -59.24
C ALA A 487 103.32 -45.49 -58.16
N GLY A 488 102.80 -46.73 -58.19
CA GLY A 488 101.78 -47.20 -57.24
C GLY A 488 100.81 -48.23 -57.81
N TYR A 489 100.79 -48.39 -59.14
CA TYR A 489 100.07 -49.49 -59.79
C TYR A 489 100.82 -50.80 -59.54
N ARG A 490 100.48 -51.46 -58.44
CA ARG A 490 100.68 -52.91 -58.34
C ARG A 490 99.79 -53.53 -59.41
N LEU A 491 100.37 -54.34 -60.30
CA LEU A 491 99.59 -55.27 -61.12
C LEU A 491 98.88 -56.21 -60.14
N VAL A 492 97.62 -55.89 -59.90
CA VAL A 492 96.70 -56.66 -59.09
C VAL A 492 96.47 -57.96 -59.86
N SER A 493 96.82 -59.11 -59.27
CA SER A 493 96.53 -60.41 -59.86
C SER A 493 95.02 -60.54 -60.14
N ASP A 494 94.60 -61.33 -61.13
CA ASP A 494 93.16 -61.54 -61.41
C ASP A 494 92.38 -61.96 -60.16
N SER A 495 93.02 -62.66 -59.22
CA SER A 495 92.44 -62.96 -57.89
C SER A 495 92.22 -61.73 -57.02
N GLU A 496 93.19 -60.83 -56.93
CA GLU A 496 93.08 -59.61 -56.12
C GLU A 496 92.13 -58.59 -56.78
N TRP A 497 92.01 -58.57 -58.12
CA TRP A 497 91.10 -57.70 -58.85
C TRP A 497 89.65 -58.17 -58.70
N ASN A 498 89.43 -59.48 -58.74
CA ASN A 498 88.13 -60.06 -58.41
C ASN A 498 87.76 -59.81 -56.94
N LEU A 499 88.72 -59.89 -56.01
CA LEU A 499 88.47 -59.55 -54.60
C LEU A 499 88.13 -58.07 -54.43
N LEU A 500 88.81 -57.16 -55.15
CA LEU A 500 88.52 -55.74 -55.13
C LEU A 500 87.16 -55.41 -55.75
N GLN A 501 86.77 -56.09 -56.84
CA GLN A 501 85.42 -55.99 -57.41
C GLN A 501 84.36 -56.57 -56.48
N GLN A 502 84.66 -57.66 -55.77
CA GLN A 502 83.78 -58.23 -54.76
C GLN A 502 83.60 -57.25 -53.60
N GLU A 503 84.67 -56.61 -53.13
CA GLU A 503 84.65 -55.59 -52.09
C GLU A 503 83.94 -54.31 -52.54
N LEU A 504 84.11 -53.85 -53.79
CA LEU A 504 83.35 -52.74 -54.36
C LEU A 504 81.87 -53.08 -54.51
N LYS A 505 81.53 -54.30 -54.95
CA LYS A 505 80.14 -54.79 -54.96
C LYS A 505 79.58 -54.95 -53.55
N ASN A 506 80.40 -55.29 -52.56
CA ASN A 506 80.00 -55.40 -51.16
C ASN A 506 79.85 -54.02 -50.51
N ALA A 507 80.72 -53.07 -50.82
CA ALA A 507 80.64 -51.67 -50.38
C ALA A 507 79.44 -50.97 -51.04
N GLY A 508 79.21 -51.18 -52.34
CA GLY A 508 78.00 -50.72 -53.04
C GLY A 508 76.72 -51.33 -52.47
N ARG A 509 76.76 -52.62 -52.05
CA ARG A 509 75.65 -53.28 -51.33
C ARG A 509 75.45 -52.79 -49.89
N LYS A 510 76.48 -52.21 -49.26
CA LYS A 510 76.41 -51.62 -47.91
C LYS A 510 75.97 -50.14 -47.94
N LEU A 511 76.38 -49.38 -48.97
CA LEU A 511 76.01 -47.97 -49.17
C LEU A 511 74.65 -47.78 -49.86
N GLY A 512 74.18 -48.76 -50.63
CA GLY A 512 72.86 -48.74 -51.29
C GLY A 512 71.69 -49.25 -50.43
N ARG A 513 71.95 -49.68 -49.20
CA ARG A 513 70.88 -50.02 -48.24
C ARG A 513 70.48 -48.74 -47.51
N ARG A 514 69.19 -48.39 -47.57
CA ARG A 514 68.64 -47.30 -46.76
C ARG A 514 68.98 -47.58 -45.30
N CYS A 515 69.54 -46.59 -44.61
CA CYS A 515 69.87 -46.73 -43.20
C CYS A 515 68.57 -47.01 -42.43
N ASP A 516 68.47 -48.19 -41.80
CA ASP A 516 67.26 -48.60 -41.08
C ASP A 516 66.92 -47.61 -39.94
N MET A 517 67.94 -46.97 -39.34
CA MET A 517 67.75 -45.93 -38.33
C MET A 517 67.14 -44.66 -38.94
N CYS A 518 67.65 -44.18 -40.08
CA CYS A 518 67.09 -43.01 -40.76
C CYS A 518 65.64 -43.26 -41.24
N SER A 519 65.36 -44.47 -41.75
CA SER A 519 63.99 -44.85 -42.13
C SER A 519 63.05 -44.93 -40.92
N ASN A 520 63.57 -45.33 -39.75
CA ASN A 520 62.79 -45.33 -38.51
C ASN A 520 62.50 -43.89 -38.04
N TYR A 521 63.50 -43.01 -38.04
CA TYR A 521 63.29 -41.59 -37.69
C TYR A 521 62.38 -40.87 -38.69
N GLU A 522 62.45 -41.17 -39.99
CA GLU A 522 61.53 -40.64 -41.00
C GLU A 522 60.08 -41.09 -40.73
N LYS A 523 59.86 -42.37 -40.39
CA LYS A 523 58.55 -42.86 -39.98
C LYS A 523 58.05 -42.22 -38.70
N GLN A 524 58.92 -42.06 -37.70
CA GLN A 524 58.57 -41.38 -36.44
C GLN A 524 58.21 -39.90 -36.71
N LEU A 525 58.95 -39.21 -37.57
CA LEU A 525 58.66 -37.82 -37.95
C LEU A 525 57.32 -37.70 -38.69
N GLN A 526 57.03 -38.62 -39.62
CA GLN A 526 55.73 -38.68 -40.30
C GLN A 526 54.57 -38.92 -39.33
N VAL A 527 54.75 -39.78 -38.31
CA VAL A 527 53.76 -39.99 -37.26
C VAL A 527 53.56 -38.72 -36.43
N ILE A 528 54.63 -38.04 -36.04
CA ILE A 528 54.56 -36.78 -35.28
C ILE A 528 53.89 -35.67 -36.12
N GLN A 529 54.21 -35.57 -37.41
CA GLN A 529 53.58 -34.62 -38.33
C GLN A 529 52.08 -34.92 -38.53
N GLY A 530 51.69 -36.20 -38.58
CA GLY A 530 50.29 -36.61 -38.59
C GLY A 530 49.56 -36.20 -37.32
N GLN A 531 50.16 -36.46 -36.16
CA GLN A 531 49.62 -36.03 -34.86
C GLN A 531 49.53 -34.49 -34.74
N GLU A 532 50.49 -33.76 -35.30
CA GLU A 532 50.48 -32.29 -35.35
C GLU A 532 49.35 -31.74 -36.25
N ALA A 533 49.08 -32.40 -37.38
CA ALA A 533 47.96 -32.06 -38.24
C ALA A 533 46.60 -32.34 -37.57
N GLU A 534 46.45 -33.50 -36.93
CA GLU A 534 45.24 -33.87 -36.18
C GLU A 534 44.95 -32.90 -35.03
N THR A 535 45.98 -32.54 -34.25
CA THR A 535 45.83 -31.56 -33.17
C THR A 535 45.50 -30.17 -33.70
N ARG A 536 46.06 -29.75 -34.84
CA ARG A 536 45.71 -28.48 -35.50
C ARG A 536 44.25 -28.46 -35.95
N ASP A 537 43.74 -29.55 -36.51
CA ASP A 537 42.34 -29.64 -36.93
C ASP A 537 41.39 -29.71 -35.72
N GLN A 538 41.81 -30.37 -34.64
CA GLN A 538 41.09 -30.35 -33.36
C GLN A 538 41.00 -28.92 -32.79
N VAL A 539 42.08 -28.14 -32.84
CA VAL A 539 42.10 -26.73 -32.42
C VAL A 539 41.19 -25.88 -33.29
N LYS A 540 41.19 -26.04 -34.62
CA LYS A 540 40.26 -25.33 -35.51
C LYS A 540 38.80 -25.65 -35.18
N LYS A 541 38.49 -26.92 -34.92
CA LYS A 541 37.14 -27.34 -34.53
C LYS A 541 36.72 -26.71 -33.20
N LEU A 542 37.61 -26.72 -32.20
CA LEU A 542 37.37 -26.06 -30.91
C LEU A 542 37.19 -24.54 -31.08
N GLN A 543 37.99 -23.88 -31.91
CA GLN A 543 37.85 -22.46 -32.21
C GLN A 543 36.53 -22.13 -32.93
N ALA A 544 36.06 -22.98 -33.84
CA ALA A 544 34.77 -22.80 -34.48
C ALA A 544 33.61 -22.96 -33.50
N MET A 545 33.66 -23.98 -32.63
CA MET A 545 32.65 -24.17 -31.58
C MET A 545 32.66 -23.02 -30.57
N LEU A 546 33.84 -22.50 -30.20
CA LEU A 546 33.95 -21.34 -29.31
C LEU A 546 33.33 -20.09 -29.93
N ARG A 547 33.58 -19.83 -31.22
CA ARG A 547 32.94 -18.71 -31.94
C ARG A 547 31.43 -18.86 -31.96
N GLN A 548 30.92 -20.04 -32.32
CA GLN A 548 29.48 -20.30 -32.33
C GLN A 548 28.84 -20.11 -30.94
N ALA A 549 29.52 -20.53 -29.87
CA ALA A 549 29.07 -20.34 -28.51
C ALA A 549 29.07 -18.86 -28.09
N ASN A 550 30.09 -18.10 -28.48
CA ASN A 550 30.13 -16.66 -28.24
C ASN A 550 29.03 -15.91 -29.00
N ASP A 551 28.83 -16.20 -30.28
CA ASP A 551 27.75 -15.58 -31.07
C ASP A 551 26.38 -15.91 -30.48
N GLN A 552 26.19 -17.13 -29.96
CA GLN A 552 24.97 -17.50 -29.26
C GLN A 552 24.81 -16.73 -27.94
N LEU A 553 25.89 -16.57 -27.18
CA LEU A 553 25.87 -15.79 -25.94
C LEU A 553 25.50 -14.33 -26.21
N GLU A 554 26.10 -13.70 -27.22
CA GLU A 554 25.79 -12.32 -27.62
C GLU A 554 24.32 -12.15 -28.00
N ARG A 555 23.75 -13.08 -28.79
CA ARG A 555 22.32 -13.07 -29.12
C ARG A 555 21.46 -13.18 -27.86
N THR A 556 21.75 -14.12 -26.97
CA THR A 556 20.98 -14.28 -25.73
C THR A 556 21.11 -13.08 -24.80
N MET A 557 22.25 -12.37 -24.80
CA MET A 557 22.40 -11.14 -24.03
C MET A 557 21.58 -10.00 -24.63
N SER A 558 21.54 -9.86 -25.96
CA SER A 558 20.69 -8.87 -26.64
C SER A 558 19.21 -9.13 -26.38
N GLU A 559 18.76 -10.37 -26.55
CA GLU A 559 17.37 -10.78 -26.29
C GLU A 559 16.99 -10.53 -24.81
N LYS A 560 17.90 -10.85 -23.88
CA LYS A 560 17.71 -10.56 -22.47
C LYS A 560 17.57 -9.04 -22.21
N GLN A 561 18.44 -8.23 -22.82
CA GLN A 561 18.40 -6.77 -22.67
C GLN A 561 17.08 -6.19 -23.22
N GLU A 562 16.64 -6.65 -24.39
CA GLU A 562 15.37 -6.24 -24.99
C GLU A 562 14.17 -6.62 -24.10
N LEU A 563 14.18 -7.82 -23.50
CA LEU A 563 13.16 -8.24 -22.55
C LEU A 563 13.19 -7.41 -21.26
N GLU A 564 14.36 -7.10 -20.71
CA GLU A 564 14.50 -6.23 -19.54
C GLU A 564 13.96 -4.83 -19.81
N ASP A 565 14.24 -4.27 -20.99
CA ASP A 565 13.77 -2.94 -21.37
C ASP A 565 12.26 -2.92 -21.67
N SER A 566 11.73 -3.98 -22.29
CA SER A 566 10.28 -4.17 -22.45
C SER A 566 9.55 -4.29 -21.10
N LEU A 567 10.13 -5.02 -20.13
CA LEU A 567 9.59 -5.13 -18.78
C LEU A 567 9.63 -3.79 -18.04
N LYS A 568 10.72 -3.02 -18.16
CA LYS A 568 10.81 -1.67 -17.57
C LYS A 568 9.76 -0.74 -18.16
N GLN A 569 9.63 -0.71 -19.49
CA GLN A 569 8.61 0.10 -20.15
C GLN A 569 7.20 -0.31 -19.71
N GLY A 570 6.90 -1.61 -19.67
CA GLY A 570 5.62 -2.12 -19.17
C GLY A 570 5.37 -1.70 -17.71
N HIS A 571 6.39 -1.75 -16.86
CA HIS A 571 6.28 -1.29 -15.48
C HIS A 571 5.98 0.22 -15.39
N GLU A 572 6.69 1.05 -16.14
CA GLU A 572 6.45 2.51 -16.19
C GLU A 572 5.04 2.84 -16.71
N GLU A 573 4.58 2.16 -17.76
CA GLU A 573 3.22 2.32 -18.28
C GLU A 573 2.15 1.89 -17.27
N THR A 574 2.37 0.79 -16.55
CA THR A 574 1.44 0.37 -15.49
C THR A 574 1.46 1.36 -14.32
N ASN A 575 2.62 1.87 -13.93
CA ASN A 575 2.76 2.80 -12.82
C ASN A 575 2.11 4.17 -13.13
N THR A 576 2.27 4.66 -14.37
CA THR A 576 1.58 5.89 -14.83
C THR A 576 0.07 5.70 -14.87
N LYS A 577 -0.43 4.55 -15.35
CA LYS A 577 -1.88 4.22 -15.30
C LYS A 577 -2.40 4.14 -13.87
N VAL A 578 -1.67 3.48 -12.96
CA VAL A 578 -2.04 3.37 -11.55
C VAL A 578 -2.09 4.76 -10.90
N SER A 579 -1.07 5.60 -11.13
CA SER A 579 -1.03 6.96 -10.60
C SER A 579 -2.20 7.82 -11.09
N ALA A 580 -2.56 7.72 -12.38
CA ALA A 580 -3.72 8.42 -12.94
C ALA A 580 -5.05 7.92 -12.36
N LEU A 581 -5.19 6.61 -12.12
CA LEU A 581 -6.37 6.05 -11.47
C LEU A 581 -6.46 6.49 -10.00
N MET A 582 -5.35 6.51 -9.26
CA MET A 582 -5.32 7.01 -7.89
C MET A 582 -5.72 8.48 -7.81
N GLN A 583 -5.24 9.32 -8.73
CA GLN A 583 -5.67 10.72 -8.80
C GLN A 583 -7.18 10.85 -9.05
N LYS A 584 -7.72 10.08 -10.02
CA LYS A 584 -9.16 10.06 -10.27
C LYS A 584 -9.96 9.62 -9.06
N VAL A 585 -9.50 8.59 -8.33
CA VAL A 585 -10.15 8.14 -7.09
C VAL A 585 -10.18 9.28 -6.07
N GLN A 586 -9.04 9.95 -5.83
CA GLN A 586 -8.94 11.08 -4.91
C GLN A 586 -9.89 12.24 -5.29
N GLU A 587 -9.96 12.58 -6.58
CA GLU A 587 -10.89 13.60 -7.09
C GLU A 587 -12.36 13.17 -6.87
N THR A 588 -12.70 11.92 -7.14
CA THR A 588 -14.06 11.40 -6.91
C THR A 588 -14.44 11.34 -5.43
N GLU A 589 -13.51 11.01 -4.54
CA GLU A 589 -13.74 11.02 -3.09
C GLU A 589 -13.95 12.43 -2.56
N SER A 590 -13.15 13.40 -3.03
CA SER A 590 -13.30 14.80 -2.64
C SER A 590 -14.65 15.38 -3.07
N THR A 591 -15.09 15.06 -4.28
CA THR A 591 -16.39 15.50 -4.81
C THR A 591 -17.56 14.81 -4.12
N LEU A 592 -17.42 13.52 -3.77
CA LEU A 592 -18.41 12.80 -2.98
C LEU A 592 -18.56 13.40 -1.58
N SER A 593 -17.44 13.71 -0.91
CA SER A 593 -17.44 14.36 0.40
C SER A 593 -18.12 15.74 0.35
N ALA A 594 -17.83 16.55 -0.67
CA ALA A 594 -18.48 17.84 -0.87
C ALA A 594 -19.99 17.68 -1.10
N LEU A 595 -20.41 16.69 -1.90
CA LEU A 595 -21.82 16.39 -2.15
C LEU A 595 -22.55 15.95 -0.86
N GLN A 596 -21.91 15.11 -0.04
CA GLN A 596 -22.47 14.68 1.25
C GLN A 596 -22.65 15.86 2.22
N GLN A 597 -21.69 16.80 2.25
CA GLN A 597 -21.78 18.00 3.05
C GLN A 597 -22.91 18.93 2.56
N ALA A 598 -23.02 19.13 1.23
CA ALA A 598 -24.09 19.92 0.63
C ALA A 598 -25.48 19.32 0.90
N PHE A 599 -25.60 17.99 0.78
CA PHE A 599 -26.85 17.29 1.09
C PHE A 599 -27.24 17.42 2.55
N SER A 600 -26.29 17.27 3.48
CA SER A 600 -26.57 17.42 4.91
C SER A 600 -26.90 18.87 5.30
N GLN A 601 -26.33 19.85 4.61
CA GLN A 601 -26.75 21.26 4.73
C GLN A 601 -28.18 21.46 4.20
N ALA A 602 -28.50 20.97 3.01
CA ALA A 602 -29.84 21.08 2.43
C ALA A 602 -30.91 20.40 3.31
N LYS A 603 -30.58 19.25 3.91
CA LYS A 603 -31.44 18.57 4.90
C LYS A 603 -31.69 19.45 6.12
N ARG A 604 -30.67 20.08 6.70
CA ARG A 604 -30.83 20.98 7.84
C ARG A 604 -31.70 22.19 7.48
N ASN A 605 -31.43 22.83 6.36
CA ASN A 605 -32.21 23.98 5.88
C ASN A 605 -33.69 23.63 5.67
N THR A 606 -33.99 22.45 5.11
CA THR A 606 -35.39 22.00 4.91
C THR A 606 -36.07 21.64 6.22
N GLN A 607 -35.35 21.06 7.18
CA GLN A 607 -35.87 20.82 8.54
C GLN A 607 -36.20 22.13 9.27
N GLU A 608 -35.34 23.15 9.15
CA GLU A 608 -35.59 24.48 9.71
C GLU A 608 -36.81 25.15 9.07
N GLN A 609 -36.94 25.09 7.73
CA GLN A 609 -38.12 25.60 7.04
C GLN A 609 -39.40 24.88 7.49
N MET A 610 -39.34 23.56 7.65
CA MET A 610 -40.47 22.77 8.14
C MET A 610 -40.84 23.17 9.58
N ALA A 611 -39.87 23.42 10.45
CA ALA A 611 -40.11 23.88 11.82
C ALA A 611 -40.81 25.25 11.85
N VAL A 612 -40.41 26.19 10.99
CA VAL A 612 -41.08 27.49 10.86
C VAL A 612 -42.52 27.33 10.39
N LEU A 613 -42.78 26.46 9.40
CA LEU A 613 -44.12 26.19 8.90
C LEU A 613 -45.01 25.51 9.94
N LEU A 614 -44.46 24.60 10.74
CA LEU A 614 -45.20 23.97 11.85
C LEU A 614 -45.60 25.02 12.89
N LYS A 615 -44.67 25.89 13.28
CA LYS A 615 -44.93 26.96 14.25
C LYS A 615 -45.98 27.95 13.74
N SER A 616 -45.92 28.35 12.47
CA SER A 616 -46.93 29.25 11.90
C SER A 616 -48.30 28.58 11.78
N ARG A 617 -48.35 27.29 11.45
CA ARG A 617 -49.59 26.49 11.45
C ARG A 617 -50.21 26.44 12.86
N GLU A 618 -49.41 26.19 13.88
CA GLU A 618 -49.86 26.16 15.28
C GLU A 618 -50.45 27.50 15.71
N GLN A 619 -49.75 28.61 15.42
CA GLN A 619 -50.25 29.96 15.71
C GLN A 619 -51.60 30.25 15.02
N VAL A 620 -51.74 29.86 13.75
CA VAL A 620 -53.01 30.03 13.03
C VAL A 620 -54.11 29.16 13.65
N ALA A 621 -53.81 27.94 14.07
CA ALA A 621 -54.76 27.04 14.71
C ALA A 621 -55.23 27.57 16.08
N GLU A 622 -54.32 28.13 16.87
CA GLU A 622 -54.65 28.79 18.15
C GLU A 622 -55.56 30.00 17.94
N GLU A 623 -55.26 30.83 16.95
CA GLU A 623 -56.09 31.99 16.58
C GLU A 623 -57.48 31.57 16.09
N LEU A 624 -57.57 30.52 15.26
CA LEU A 624 -58.83 29.94 14.82
C LEU A 624 -59.66 29.41 16.01
N SER A 625 -59.01 28.72 16.93
CA SER A 625 -59.63 28.17 18.15
C SER A 625 -60.11 29.28 19.09
N ARG A 626 -59.36 30.39 19.18
CA ARG A 626 -59.80 31.58 19.93
C ARG A 626 -61.04 32.20 19.30
N LEU A 627 -61.01 32.43 17.98
CA LEU A 627 -62.15 33.00 17.26
C LEU A 627 -63.39 32.10 17.31
N GLN A 628 -63.22 30.77 17.27
CA GLN A 628 -64.33 29.83 17.47
C GLN A 628 -64.96 29.99 18.86
N ARG A 629 -64.16 30.01 19.93
CA ARG A 629 -64.67 30.23 21.30
C ARG A 629 -65.43 31.55 21.44
N ASP A 630 -64.90 32.62 20.86
CA ASP A 630 -65.56 33.93 20.91
C ASP A 630 -66.89 33.92 20.13
N ASN A 631 -66.95 33.24 18.99
CA ASN A 631 -68.16 33.10 18.18
C ASN A 631 -69.21 32.25 18.90
N GLU A 632 -68.82 31.13 19.50
CA GLU A 632 -69.71 30.31 20.34
C GLU A 632 -70.25 31.10 21.54
N SER A 633 -69.41 31.91 22.20
CA SER A 633 -69.83 32.80 23.29
C SER A 633 -70.83 33.86 22.83
N LEU A 634 -70.58 34.50 21.68
CA LEU A 634 -71.49 35.47 21.09
C LEU A 634 -72.82 34.84 20.64
N GLN A 635 -72.77 33.67 20.00
CA GLN A 635 -73.98 32.91 19.64
C GLN A 635 -74.75 32.47 20.87
N GLY A 636 -74.07 32.04 21.94
CA GLY A 636 -74.68 31.73 23.24
C GLY A 636 -75.38 32.95 23.84
N LYS A 637 -74.71 34.10 23.87
CA LYS A 637 -75.31 35.37 24.33
C LYS A 637 -76.49 35.81 23.47
N HIS A 638 -76.40 35.68 22.14
CA HIS A 638 -77.49 36.03 21.23
C HIS A 638 -78.69 35.08 21.37
N ARG A 639 -78.45 33.78 21.54
CA ARG A 639 -79.50 32.79 21.84
C ARG A 639 -80.17 33.11 23.17
N PHE A 640 -79.40 33.45 24.19
CA PHE A 640 -79.92 33.87 25.49
C PHE A 640 -80.78 35.13 25.39
N HIS A 641 -80.31 36.17 24.68
CA HIS A 641 -81.09 37.40 24.46
C HIS A 641 -82.38 37.16 23.66
N LEU A 642 -82.34 36.32 22.63
CA LEU A 642 -83.55 35.94 21.87
C LEU A 642 -84.54 35.15 22.73
N SER A 643 -84.05 34.24 23.58
CA SER A 643 -84.88 33.47 24.51
C SER A 643 -85.55 34.39 25.52
N LEU A 644 -84.80 35.34 26.10
CA LEU A 644 -85.34 36.34 27.02
C LEU A 644 -86.43 37.21 26.34
N GLN A 645 -86.19 37.61 25.09
CA GLN A 645 -87.12 38.45 24.32
C GLN A 645 -88.39 37.70 23.90
N GLN A 646 -88.34 36.37 23.72
CA GLN A 646 -89.51 35.54 23.45
C GLN A 646 -90.30 35.15 24.72
N GLU A 647 -89.62 35.05 25.86
CA GLU A 647 -90.25 34.76 27.16
C GLU A 647 -90.98 35.98 27.76
N GLU A 648 -90.74 37.20 27.28
CA GLU A 648 -91.54 38.38 27.63
C GLU A 648 -92.95 38.37 26.97
N ASN A 649 -93.76 37.36 27.31
CA ASN A 649 -95.22 37.47 27.38
C ASN A 649 -95.65 37.57 28.85
N PHE A 650 -95.00 38.47 29.61
CA PHE A 650 -95.36 38.73 31.00
C PHE A 650 -96.68 39.51 31.05
N GLN A 651 -97.81 38.79 31.09
CA GLN A 651 -99.07 39.38 31.52
C GLN A 651 -99.08 39.43 33.05
N MET A 652 -99.02 40.64 33.58
CA MET A 652 -99.02 40.92 35.01
C MET A 652 -100.36 40.46 35.63
N PRO A 653 -100.37 39.49 36.56
CA PRO A 653 -101.61 38.92 37.10
C PRO A 653 -102.47 39.98 37.78
N ALA A 654 -103.72 40.13 37.34
CA ALA A 654 -104.61 41.18 37.86
C ALA A 654 -105.33 40.76 39.16
N THR A 655 -105.25 39.48 39.55
CA THR A 655 -105.89 38.95 40.76
C THR A 655 -104.94 38.13 41.64
N THR A 656 -105.16 38.19 42.96
CA THR A 656 -104.32 37.51 43.97
C THR A 656 -104.37 35.98 43.88
N GLN A 657 -105.46 35.42 43.36
CA GLN A 657 -105.62 33.97 43.15
C GLN A 657 -104.82 33.48 41.94
N GLU A 658 -104.81 34.22 40.84
CA GLU A 658 -103.98 33.92 39.66
C GLU A 658 -102.49 34.01 40.01
N LEU A 659 -102.10 35.00 40.84
CA LEU A 659 -100.73 35.12 41.34
C LEU A 659 -100.34 33.91 42.21
N GLN A 660 -101.21 33.45 43.12
CA GLN A 660 -100.92 32.26 43.94
C GLN A 660 -100.79 30.99 43.09
N SER A 661 -101.68 30.78 42.12
CA SER A 661 -101.61 29.64 41.20
C SER A 661 -100.34 29.68 40.35
N LEU A 662 -99.97 30.86 39.84
CA LEU A 662 -98.77 31.04 39.03
C LEU A 662 -97.49 30.84 39.86
N VAL A 663 -97.46 31.33 41.11
CA VAL A 663 -96.34 31.07 42.03
C VAL A 663 -96.22 29.59 42.38
N GLN A 664 -97.36 28.89 42.53
CA GLN A 664 -97.34 27.46 42.83
C GLN A 664 -96.88 26.64 41.62
N GLN A 665 -97.35 26.98 40.43
CA GLN A 665 -96.88 26.40 39.18
C GLN A 665 -95.38 26.67 38.97
N TYR A 666 -94.90 27.91 39.18
CA TYR A 666 -93.47 28.19 39.14
C TYR A 666 -92.67 27.42 40.19
N ARG A 667 -93.21 27.17 41.38
CA ARG A 667 -92.53 26.32 42.37
C ARG A 667 -92.43 24.87 41.89
N GLU A 668 -93.48 24.32 41.30
CA GLU A 668 -93.50 22.97 40.74
C GLU A 668 -92.58 22.84 39.53
N ASP A 669 -92.57 23.83 38.63
CA ASP A 669 -91.69 23.91 37.47
C ASP A 669 -90.22 24.08 37.91
N ILE A 670 -89.94 24.93 38.90
CA ILE A 670 -88.59 25.07 39.48
C ILE A 670 -88.12 23.74 40.09
N VAL A 671 -88.99 23.02 40.81
CA VAL A 671 -88.63 21.72 41.40
C VAL A 671 -88.40 20.67 40.32
N SER A 672 -89.24 20.59 39.29
CA SER A 672 -89.08 19.61 38.22
C SER A 672 -87.82 19.88 37.37
N VAL A 673 -87.55 21.14 37.03
CA VAL A 673 -86.34 21.56 36.32
C VAL A 673 -85.10 21.32 37.17
N ARG A 674 -85.14 21.59 38.48
CA ARG A 674 -84.03 21.27 39.39
C ARG A 674 -83.76 19.76 39.44
N THR A 675 -84.80 18.94 39.55
CA THR A 675 -84.65 17.48 39.62
C THR A 675 -84.09 16.91 38.31
N ALA A 676 -84.57 17.40 37.16
CA ALA A 676 -84.04 17.01 35.85
C ALA A 676 -82.58 17.47 35.67
N SER A 677 -82.23 18.66 36.14
CA SER A 677 -80.86 19.18 36.15
C SER A 677 -79.94 18.35 37.04
N GLU A 678 -80.39 17.94 38.24
CA GLU A 678 -79.61 17.08 39.14
C GLU A 678 -79.34 15.71 38.51
N HIS A 679 -80.33 15.08 37.88
CA HIS A 679 -80.12 13.81 37.16
C HIS A 679 -79.20 13.96 35.94
N LEU A 680 -79.28 15.07 35.21
CA LEU A 680 -78.36 15.33 34.11
C LEU A 680 -76.94 15.57 34.63
N GLU A 681 -76.79 16.31 35.73
CA GLU A 681 -75.50 16.49 36.40
C GLU A 681 -74.90 15.16 36.86
N GLU A 682 -75.70 14.26 37.44
CA GLU A 682 -75.24 12.93 37.87
C GLU A 682 -74.77 12.09 36.68
N LYS A 683 -75.50 12.12 35.56
CA LYS A 683 -75.08 11.44 34.32
C LYS A 683 -73.78 12.01 33.77
N LEU A 684 -73.67 13.33 33.70
CA LEU A 684 -72.45 13.99 33.25
C LEU A 684 -71.27 13.71 34.19
N LYS A 685 -71.49 13.67 35.52
CA LYS A 685 -70.47 13.28 36.50
C LYS A 685 -70.01 11.84 36.28
N ALA A 686 -70.92 10.91 36.02
CA ALA A 686 -70.58 9.51 35.71
C ALA A 686 -69.81 9.39 34.39
N GLU A 687 -70.21 10.12 33.35
CA GLU A 687 -69.53 10.14 32.05
C GLU A 687 -68.13 10.77 32.16
N ILE A 688 -67.98 11.85 32.93
CA ILE A 688 -66.68 12.47 33.23
C ILE A 688 -65.77 11.47 33.97
N LEU A 689 -66.29 10.70 34.92
CA LEU A 689 -65.50 9.69 35.63
C LEU A 689 -65.06 8.56 34.69
N PHE A 690 -65.96 8.06 33.85
CA PHE A 690 -65.63 7.04 32.85
C PHE A 690 -64.57 7.52 31.87
N LEU A 691 -64.71 8.73 31.32
CA LEU A 691 -63.72 9.33 30.43
C LEU A 691 -62.37 9.56 31.13
N LYS A 692 -62.38 9.94 32.42
CA LYS A 692 -61.15 10.05 33.21
C LYS A 692 -60.45 8.71 33.39
N GLU A 693 -61.20 7.64 33.72
CA GLU A 693 -60.65 6.29 33.82
C GLU A 693 -60.09 5.80 32.48
N GLN A 694 -60.78 6.08 31.38
CA GLN A 694 -60.31 5.76 30.03
C GLN A 694 -59.03 6.52 29.68
N ILE A 695 -58.98 7.83 29.91
CA ILE A 695 -57.78 8.65 29.67
C ILE A 695 -56.62 8.16 30.55
N GLN A 696 -56.88 7.79 31.80
CA GLN A 696 -55.86 7.27 32.71
C GLN A 696 -55.32 5.91 32.25
N ALA A 697 -56.19 5.03 31.74
CA ALA A 697 -55.77 3.76 31.15
C ALA A 697 -54.94 3.97 29.87
N GLU A 698 -55.36 4.88 28.99
CA GLU A 698 -54.60 5.26 27.79
C GLU A 698 -53.25 5.91 28.13
N GLN A 699 -53.19 6.74 29.16
CA GLN A 699 -51.95 7.32 29.68
C GLN A 699 -51.00 6.24 30.21
N CYS A 700 -51.49 5.30 31.01
CA CYS A 700 -50.67 4.19 31.51
C CYS A 700 -50.13 3.33 30.35
N LEU A 701 -50.95 3.03 29.33
CA LEU A 701 -50.49 2.31 28.14
C LEU A 701 -49.46 3.11 27.35
N LYS A 702 -49.64 4.42 27.23
CA LYS A 702 -48.69 5.32 26.58
C LYS A 702 -47.35 5.34 27.32
N GLU A 703 -47.37 5.51 28.64
CA GLU A 703 -46.17 5.49 29.50
C GLU A 703 -45.42 4.16 29.34
N ASN A 704 -46.12 3.02 29.39
CA ASN A 704 -45.50 1.70 29.17
C ASN A 704 -44.84 1.57 27.79
N LEU A 705 -45.44 2.13 26.74
CA LEU A 705 -44.86 2.15 25.40
C LEU A 705 -43.66 3.08 25.31
N GLU A 706 -43.74 4.27 25.94
CA GLU A 706 -42.62 5.21 26.03
C GLU A 706 -41.43 4.59 26.76
N ASP A 707 -41.66 3.89 27.88
CA ASP A 707 -40.62 3.17 28.62
C ASP A 707 -39.99 2.05 27.79
N THR A 708 -40.80 1.31 27.02
CA THR A 708 -40.29 0.24 26.14
C THR A 708 -39.41 0.83 25.02
N LEU A 709 -39.87 1.90 24.38
CA LEU A 709 -39.09 2.59 23.34
C LEU A 709 -37.83 3.23 23.93
N GLN A 710 -37.89 3.73 25.15
CA GLN A 710 -36.74 4.29 25.85
C GLN A 710 -35.67 3.21 26.11
N LEU A 711 -36.08 2.01 26.54
CA LEU A 711 -35.18 0.86 26.69
C LEU A 711 -34.56 0.43 25.36
N GLU A 712 -35.31 0.43 24.26
CA GLU A 712 -34.77 0.13 22.93
C GLU A 712 -33.75 1.20 22.47
N ILE A 713 -34.03 2.48 22.75
CA ILE A 713 -33.11 3.59 22.48
C ILE A 713 -31.83 3.45 23.31
N GLU A 714 -31.94 3.09 24.59
CA GLU A 714 -30.79 2.84 25.47
C GLU A 714 -29.95 1.65 24.98
N GLY A 715 -30.60 0.54 24.59
CA GLY A 715 -29.91 -0.59 23.96
C GLY A 715 -29.16 -0.19 22.68
N CYS A 716 -29.79 0.59 21.80
CA CYS A 716 -29.12 1.10 20.60
C CYS A 716 -27.93 2.03 20.94
N LYS A 717 -28.03 2.85 21.99
CA LYS A 717 -26.93 3.70 22.45
C LYS A 717 -25.76 2.87 22.98
N GLU A 718 -26.04 1.81 23.72
CA GLU A 718 -25.02 0.87 24.21
C GLU A 718 -24.33 0.14 23.05
N GLU A 719 -25.08 -0.30 22.04
CA GLU A 719 -24.52 -0.90 20.83
C GLU A 719 -23.61 0.11 20.10
N ILE A 720 -24.06 1.36 19.90
CA ILE A 720 -23.25 2.42 19.29
C ILE A 720 -21.98 2.68 20.12
N ALA A 721 -22.08 2.71 21.46
CA ALA A 721 -20.92 2.87 22.33
C ALA A 721 -19.94 1.70 22.16
N SER A 722 -20.44 0.46 22.09
CA SER A 722 -19.61 -0.72 21.85
C SER A 722 -18.91 -0.67 20.48
N PHE A 723 -19.62 -0.28 19.41
CA PHE A 723 -19.03 -0.08 18.08
C PHE A 723 -17.98 1.05 18.08
N SER A 724 -18.23 2.13 18.83
CA SER A 724 -17.27 3.22 18.95
C SER A 724 -15.99 2.78 19.67
N SER A 725 -16.11 1.95 20.70
CA SER A 725 -14.97 1.39 21.43
C SER A 725 -14.16 0.40 20.58
N LEU A 726 -14.85 -0.44 19.79
CA LEU A 726 -14.22 -1.36 18.85
C LEU A 726 -13.51 -0.60 17.73
N LYS A 727 -14.09 0.53 17.27
CA LYS A 727 -13.47 1.41 16.29
C LYS A 727 -12.20 2.06 16.84
N THR A 728 -12.21 2.57 18.08
CA THR A 728 -11.01 3.13 18.70
C THR A 728 -9.92 2.08 18.86
N GLU A 729 -10.28 0.86 19.22
CA GLU A 729 -9.33 -0.24 19.36
C GLU A 729 -8.74 -0.67 18.00
N LEU A 730 -9.55 -0.69 16.94
CA LEU A 730 -9.07 -0.94 15.58
C LEU A 730 -8.08 0.13 15.11
N GLU A 731 -8.35 1.41 15.38
CA GLU A 731 -7.40 2.49 15.04
C GLU A 731 -6.11 2.40 15.86
N ARG A 732 -6.19 2.03 17.15
CA ARG A 732 -5.00 1.74 17.97
C ARG A 732 -4.16 0.62 17.36
N VAL A 733 -4.78 -0.50 17.00
CA VAL A 733 -4.07 -1.63 16.36
C VAL A 733 -3.46 -1.24 15.01
N LYS A 734 -4.14 -0.41 14.21
CA LYS A 734 -3.58 0.10 12.94
C LYS A 734 -2.33 0.94 13.18
N THR A 735 -2.37 1.88 14.11
CA THR A 735 -1.21 2.73 14.43
C THR A 735 -0.04 1.91 14.99
N GLU A 736 -0.29 0.89 15.80
CA GLU A 736 0.75 -0.04 16.28
C GLU A 736 1.34 -0.86 15.14
N LYS A 737 0.50 -1.33 14.21
CA LYS A 737 0.96 -2.04 13.02
C LYS A 737 1.87 -1.15 12.15
N GLU A 738 1.47 0.08 11.89
CA GLU A 738 2.27 1.05 11.11
C GLU A 738 3.62 1.34 11.80
N GLN A 739 3.64 1.46 13.13
CA GLN A 739 4.87 1.61 13.89
C GLN A 739 5.78 0.38 13.77
N LEU A 740 5.25 -0.82 13.90
CA LEU A 740 6.01 -2.06 13.74
C LEU A 740 6.55 -2.23 12.32
N GLU A 741 5.76 -1.89 11.29
CA GLU A 741 6.21 -1.88 9.90
C GLU A 741 7.34 -0.89 9.67
N SER A 742 7.23 0.34 10.22
CA SER A 742 8.30 1.33 10.14
C SER A 742 9.60 0.86 10.82
N SER A 743 9.48 0.20 11.99
CA SER A 743 10.63 -0.36 12.70
C SER A 743 11.25 -1.52 11.93
N LEU A 744 10.44 -2.37 11.30
CA LEU A 744 10.93 -3.48 10.46
C LEU A 744 11.72 -2.95 9.26
N VAL A 745 11.23 -1.89 8.59
CA VAL A 745 11.96 -1.25 7.48
C VAL A 745 13.29 -0.68 7.95
N GLU A 746 13.32 -0.02 9.11
CA GLU A 746 14.56 0.49 9.69
C GLU A 746 15.55 -0.65 9.98
N LYS A 747 15.08 -1.75 10.60
CA LYS A 747 15.92 -2.93 10.86
C LYS A 747 16.43 -3.57 9.57
N SER A 748 15.61 -3.68 8.53
CA SER A 748 16.03 -4.17 7.21
C SER A 748 17.15 -3.30 6.64
N ARG A 749 17.01 -1.97 6.68
CA ARG A 749 18.06 -1.04 6.23
C ARG A 749 19.36 -1.20 7.01
N THR A 750 19.27 -1.40 8.34
CA THR A 750 20.48 -1.67 9.14
C THR A 750 21.13 -2.99 8.77
N LEU A 751 20.33 -4.03 8.47
CA LEU A 751 20.84 -5.32 8.02
C LEU A 751 21.55 -5.19 6.66
N ASP A 752 20.96 -4.47 5.71
CA ASP A 752 21.56 -4.21 4.40
C ASP A 752 22.88 -3.44 4.52
N SER A 753 22.95 -2.46 5.43
CA SER A 753 24.19 -1.73 5.73
C SER A 753 25.27 -2.65 6.31
N VAL A 754 24.91 -3.53 7.25
CA VAL A 754 25.83 -4.52 7.82
C VAL A 754 26.28 -5.54 6.76
N GLN A 755 25.38 -5.96 5.87
CA GLN A 755 25.72 -6.85 4.75
C GLN A 755 26.67 -6.17 3.76
N GLY A 756 26.48 -4.88 3.47
CA GLY A 756 27.40 -4.08 2.67
C GLY A 756 28.80 -3.99 3.30
N LEU A 757 28.87 -3.73 4.62
CA LEU A 757 30.13 -3.76 5.36
C LEU A 757 30.79 -5.14 5.33
N ARG A 758 30.01 -6.21 5.47
CA ARG A 758 30.50 -7.59 5.36
C ARG A 758 31.13 -7.86 4.01
N SER A 759 30.46 -7.50 2.92
CA SER A 759 30.99 -7.65 1.56
C SER A 759 32.29 -6.85 1.36
N SER A 760 32.36 -5.62 1.89
CA SER A 760 33.58 -4.81 1.84
C SER A 760 34.74 -5.46 2.61
N LEU A 761 34.47 -6.01 3.80
CA LEU A 761 35.48 -6.73 4.58
C LEU A 761 35.91 -8.05 3.91
N GLU A 762 34.99 -8.77 3.26
CA GLU A 762 35.30 -9.96 2.46
C GLU A 762 36.22 -9.62 1.27
N GLU A 763 35.97 -8.48 0.60
CA GLU A 763 36.83 -7.98 -0.48
C GLU A 763 38.22 -7.59 0.03
N GLN A 764 38.29 -6.82 1.12
CA GLN A 764 39.58 -6.49 1.76
C GLN A 764 40.37 -7.73 2.18
N LEU A 765 39.69 -8.76 2.71
CA LEU A 765 40.33 -10.03 3.06
C LEU A 765 40.87 -10.74 1.82
N LYS A 766 40.14 -10.73 0.71
CA LYS A 766 40.57 -11.33 -0.56
C LYS A 766 41.81 -10.62 -1.12
N ASP A 767 41.84 -9.30 -1.05
CA ASP A 767 43.00 -8.50 -1.47
C ASP A 767 44.21 -8.76 -0.57
N ALA A 768 44.01 -8.80 0.75
CA ALA A 768 45.06 -9.18 1.71
C ALA A 768 45.59 -10.61 1.47
N LEU A 769 44.71 -11.57 1.13
CA LEU A 769 45.14 -12.92 0.77
C LEU A 769 45.93 -12.93 -0.56
N SER A 770 45.51 -12.15 -1.55
CA SER A 770 46.22 -12.07 -2.83
C SER A 770 47.62 -11.48 -2.67
N SER A 771 47.76 -10.39 -1.91
CA SER A 771 49.05 -9.78 -1.59
C SER A 771 49.93 -10.70 -0.76
N LYS A 772 49.36 -11.43 0.21
CA LYS A 772 50.07 -12.48 0.94
C LYS A 772 50.62 -13.55 -0.01
N THR A 773 49.82 -14.09 -0.93
CA THR A 773 50.30 -15.11 -1.88
C THR A 773 51.39 -14.59 -2.82
N ALA A 774 51.34 -13.31 -3.21
CA ALA A 774 52.38 -12.67 -4.00
C ALA A 774 53.70 -12.54 -3.21
N LEU A 775 53.63 -12.11 -1.94
CA LEU A 775 54.79 -12.05 -1.05
C LEU A 775 55.37 -13.43 -0.76
N GLU A 776 54.54 -14.45 -0.54
CA GLU A 776 54.99 -15.83 -0.37
C GLU A 776 55.73 -16.35 -1.61
N SER A 777 55.24 -16.00 -2.81
CA SER A 777 55.90 -16.34 -4.07
C SER A 777 57.25 -15.63 -4.22
N GLN A 778 57.34 -14.34 -3.88
CA GLN A 778 58.60 -13.61 -3.86
C GLN A 778 59.61 -14.20 -2.86
N VAL A 779 59.15 -14.56 -1.66
CA VAL A 779 60.01 -15.24 -0.67
C VAL A 779 60.49 -16.59 -1.20
N PHE A 780 59.65 -17.34 -1.91
CA PHE A 780 60.06 -18.59 -2.54
C PHE A 780 61.12 -18.36 -3.62
N GLU A 781 60.95 -17.35 -4.48
CA GLU A 781 61.94 -16.98 -5.50
C GLU A 781 63.27 -16.53 -4.88
N GLU A 782 63.25 -15.72 -3.81
CA GLU A 782 64.47 -15.31 -3.11
C GLU A 782 65.16 -16.49 -2.42
N LYS A 783 64.40 -17.45 -1.88
CA LYS A 783 64.95 -18.71 -1.36
C LYS A 783 65.61 -19.55 -2.46
N ASP A 784 64.98 -19.65 -3.63
CA ASP A 784 65.53 -20.38 -4.77
C ASP A 784 66.81 -19.70 -5.31
N LYS A 785 66.82 -18.35 -5.39
CA LYS A 785 68.04 -17.58 -5.72
C LYS A 785 69.14 -17.80 -4.70
N ALA A 786 68.83 -17.75 -3.40
CA ALA A 786 69.80 -18.02 -2.34
C ALA A 786 70.35 -19.45 -2.42
N GLN A 787 69.50 -20.43 -2.74
CA GLN A 787 69.92 -21.81 -2.95
C GLN A 787 70.83 -21.95 -4.18
N ARG A 788 70.51 -21.28 -5.30
CA ARG A 788 71.40 -21.23 -6.48
C ARG A 788 72.75 -20.62 -6.14
N LEU A 789 72.78 -19.48 -5.47
CA LEU A 789 74.02 -18.83 -5.02
C LEU A 789 74.82 -19.73 -4.06
N GLN A 790 74.15 -20.48 -3.17
CA GLN A 790 74.81 -21.48 -2.32
C GLN A 790 75.43 -22.60 -3.15
N THR A 791 74.72 -23.12 -4.16
CA THR A 791 75.29 -24.15 -5.04
C THR A 791 76.47 -23.64 -5.86
N GLU A 792 76.41 -22.39 -6.34
CA GLU A 792 77.53 -21.73 -7.02
C GLU A 792 78.73 -21.55 -6.08
N LEU A 793 78.47 -21.16 -4.83
CA LEU A 793 79.49 -21.04 -3.80
C LEU A 793 80.14 -22.40 -3.53
N ASP A 794 79.36 -23.46 -3.28
CA ASP A 794 79.86 -24.82 -3.04
C ASP A 794 80.68 -25.35 -4.22
N VAL A 795 80.24 -25.10 -5.46
CA VAL A 795 81.02 -25.44 -6.67
C VAL A 795 82.31 -24.65 -6.72
N SER A 796 82.28 -23.34 -6.42
CA SER A 796 83.48 -22.50 -6.39
C SER A 796 84.48 -22.95 -5.31
N GLU A 797 83.99 -23.31 -4.12
CA GLU A 797 84.80 -23.87 -3.04
C GLU A 797 85.39 -25.22 -3.44
N GLN A 798 84.60 -26.07 -4.10
CA GLN A 798 85.06 -27.36 -4.60
C GLN A 798 86.16 -27.19 -5.65
N VAL A 799 85.97 -26.27 -6.60
CA VAL A 799 86.99 -25.89 -7.59
C VAL A 799 88.25 -25.39 -6.89
N GLN A 800 88.14 -24.54 -5.86
CA GLN A 800 89.29 -24.11 -5.06
C GLN A 800 89.99 -25.27 -4.36
N ARG A 801 89.25 -26.19 -3.72
CA ARG A 801 89.82 -27.40 -3.11
C ARG A 801 90.55 -28.27 -4.14
N ASP A 802 89.99 -28.41 -5.33
CA ASP A 802 90.60 -29.19 -6.41
C ASP A 802 91.84 -28.49 -6.99
N PHE A 803 91.84 -27.16 -7.09
CA PHE A 803 93.05 -26.38 -7.40
C PHE A 803 94.14 -26.56 -6.34
N VAL A 804 93.78 -26.59 -5.05
CA VAL A 804 94.72 -26.84 -3.95
C VAL A 804 95.26 -28.28 -4.00
N LYS A 805 94.43 -29.28 -4.28
CA LYS A 805 94.89 -30.67 -4.46
C LYS A 805 95.80 -30.80 -5.68
N LEU A 806 95.46 -30.13 -6.79
CA LEU A 806 96.27 -30.12 -8.00
C LEU A 806 97.63 -29.46 -7.74
N SER A 807 97.66 -28.33 -7.02
CA SER A 807 98.92 -27.68 -6.65
C SER A 807 99.76 -28.53 -5.71
N GLN A 808 99.14 -29.25 -4.77
CA GLN A 808 99.81 -30.23 -3.90
C GLN A 808 100.32 -31.47 -4.66
N THR A 809 99.68 -31.87 -5.76
CA THR A 809 100.13 -33.01 -6.59
C THR A 809 101.25 -32.62 -7.56
N LEU A 810 101.31 -31.33 -7.93
CA LEU A 810 102.34 -30.77 -8.80
C LEU A 810 103.65 -30.42 -8.05
N GLN A 811 103.58 -30.16 -6.74
CA GLN A 811 104.72 -30.06 -5.83
C GLN A 811 105.28 -31.45 -5.50
#